data_AF-A0A947YX83-F1
#
_entry.id   AF-A0A947YX83-F1
#
_cell.length_a   1.000
_cell.length_b   1.000
_cell.length_c   1.000
_cell.angle_alpha   90.00
_cell.angle_beta   90.00
_cell.angle_gamma   90.00
#
_symmetry.space_group_name_H-M   'P 1'
#
loop_
_entity.id
_entity.type
_entity.pdbx_description
1 polymer ?
#
loop_
_entity_poly.entity_id
_entity_poly.type
_entity_poly.pdbx_seq_one_letter_code
_entity_poly.pdbx_strand_id
1 'polypeptide(L)'
;MSKLSSSILLLILITVFCPLQVVAKSGKNLELIVTTDRCVSPDWFRTWEGRSQLSFFRNRWRSVIEINGCEVQVSIPPTDTSLLPKAGFRIVKQLSSSTPKLGGTYESFSSVYTYLYSLTQATKAATLHITGYSQTSNRPIYLLKINKSGEKRPIIRVTGAHHGNEPISTEIALRTARYIIETSNPAFEDFEFHIVPVLNPEGFIADQRYNSEGIDINRDYGGQWDDNQTDFPFYTSESQAMFSLNVSRTPVAVIDYHSTAEYVNMLFDYTPWLPQDDALSIFLGQTIADEADLIPVHGYDWYQANGTSQDSTYSSFGILAWTIETLYPSNPDNLALINAQAFEGFVVEAATLVGCGQINDSEGNPTSAMIRFSSSQRVSYTDENGFFCRLLPSENQSVTVVSPLGGTATGSISRNETVTISVSGGPSGTAFRVVDFGYTNPFNEFGTEKWEYNVLGNADGSTFSLAGGFITLDFGYGIADDSGTEFDIVENGADGNESISVYLSPYPHGPFTHAMDCNGSCSIDIGSSGLSGARYMRIVDNTNPSHQVTTGYDLDAVIVTGIADTSDADNDGVPAWLDCDDNDPKRGFGLPELCDGIDNDCDALTDEPFFVQAGGSFDCDFLIDGGIPDASDADSDTGPDSDVDSSTDASSDADADATNPGEKDGCKCSAGQTGTSNPSLIFLFLGLAIFLRSRPASKGRK
;
A
#
# COMPACT_ATOMS: atom_id res chain seq x y z
N MET A 1 63.62 35.97 37.64
CA MET A 1 63.45 37.34 38.18
C MET A 1 62.29 38.00 37.44
N SER A 2 61.33 38.58 38.21
CA SER A 2 60.33 39.64 37.87
C SER A 2 59.46 39.47 36.61
N LYS A 3 58.14 39.17 36.66
CA LYS A 3 56.96 40.00 37.06
C LYS A 3 57.04 41.50 36.69
N LEU A 4 56.10 41.98 35.86
CA LEU A 4 55.11 43.07 36.07
C LEU A 4 54.56 43.60 34.71
N SER A 5 53.25 43.51 34.47
CA SER A 5 52.19 44.57 34.50
C SER A 5 52.10 45.42 33.22
N SER A 6 51.05 45.30 32.40
CA SER A 6 49.72 45.96 32.50
C SER A 6 49.71 47.47 32.18
N SER A 7 48.97 47.80 31.11
CA SER A 7 47.94 48.88 31.04
C SER A 7 48.18 50.19 30.26
N ILE A 8 47.34 50.37 29.21
CA ILE A 8 46.46 51.53 28.89
C ILE A 8 46.99 52.69 28.01
N LEU A 9 46.36 52.89 26.82
CA LEU A 9 45.49 54.03 26.39
C LEU A 9 45.44 54.10 24.83
N LEU A 10 44.44 53.57 24.14
CA LEU A 10 43.13 54.15 23.78
C LEU A 10 43.19 55.38 22.84
N LEU A 11 42.86 55.18 21.55
CA LEU A 11 42.17 56.19 20.74
C LEU A 11 40.93 55.55 20.09
N ILE A 12 39.81 56.22 20.30
CA ILE A 12 38.44 55.83 20.00
C ILE A 12 38.07 56.27 18.58
N LEU A 13 37.38 55.41 17.85
CA LEU A 13 36.32 55.78 16.93
C LEU A 13 35.16 54.79 17.13
N ILE A 14 34.07 55.29 17.72
CA ILE A 14 32.79 54.61 17.91
C ILE A 14 31.79 55.30 16.98
N THR A 15 31.00 54.50 16.25
CA THR A 15 29.54 54.56 15.99
C THR A 15 29.26 53.73 14.72
N VAL A 16 28.35 52.75 14.60
CA VAL A 16 27.18 52.28 15.38
C VAL A 16 26.99 50.76 15.17
N PHE A 17 26.38 50.12 16.18
CA PHE A 17 25.94 48.74 16.33
C PHE A 17 24.89 48.24 15.32
N CYS A 18 24.96 46.94 14.99
CA CYS A 18 23.79 46.05 14.96
C CYS A 18 24.22 44.63 15.38
N PRO A 19 23.55 43.96 16.33
CA PRO A 19 23.87 42.59 16.74
C PRO A 19 23.12 41.60 15.83
N LEU A 20 23.83 40.74 15.11
CA LEU A 20 23.22 39.57 14.48
C LEU A 20 23.44 38.36 15.39
N GLN A 21 22.41 38.07 16.18
CA GLN A 21 22.14 36.72 16.67
C GLN A 21 21.59 35.87 15.50
N VAL A 22 22.11 34.63 15.41
CA VAL A 22 21.56 33.43 14.75
C VAL A 22 21.27 33.53 13.25
N VAL A 23 22.14 32.92 12.42
CA VAL A 23 21.74 31.88 11.45
C VAL A 23 22.91 30.90 11.30
N ALA A 24 22.77 29.68 11.83
CA ALA A 24 23.59 28.56 11.39
C ALA A 24 23.16 28.23 9.97
N LYS A 25 23.93 28.67 8.96
CA LYS A 25 23.80 28.13 7.61
C LYS A 25 24.30 26.68 7.65
N SER A 26 23.42 25.71 7.47
CA SER A 26 23.81 24.33 7.14
C SER A 26 24.51 24.35 5.77
N GLY A 27 25.84 24.50 5.78
CA GLY A 27 26.63 24.31 4.58
C GLY A 27 26.62 22.83 4.19
N LYS A 28 26.38 22.52 2.92
CA LYS A 28 26.50 21.17 2.37
C LYS A 28 27.87 20.57 2.75
N ASN A 29 27.91 19.28 3.06
CA ASN A 29 29.17 18.57 3.30
C ASN A 29 30.09 18.68 2.07
N LEU A 30 31.39 18.65 2.33
CA LEU A 30 32.40 18.55 1.28
C LEU A 30 32.63 17.09 0.94
N GLU A 31 32.49 16.78 -0.35
CA GLU A 31 32.87 15.49 -0.91
C GLU A 31 34.36 15.50 -1.25
N LEU A 32 35.14 14.72 -0.50
CA LEU A 32 36.60 14.69 -0.55
C LEU A 32 37.12 13.27 -0.83
N ILE A 33 38.15 13.14 -1.65
CA ILE A 33 38.99 11.94 -1.70
C ILE A 33 40.15 12.15 -0.72
N VAL A 34 40.39 11.19 0.18
CA VAL A 34 41.46 11.22 1.18
C VAL A 34 42.28 9.92 1.14
N THR A 35 43.54 9.96 1.60
CA THR A 35 44.43 8.79 1.62
C THR A 35 45.26 8.75 2.90
N THR A 36 45.83 7.59 3.23
CA THR A 36 46.67 7.33 4.41
C THR A 36 48.00 6.71 4.00
N ASP A 37 49.10 7.19 4.57
CA ASP A 37 50.44 6.63 4.32
C ASP A 37 50.62 5.25 4.98
N ARG A 38 49.64 4.79 5.76
CA ARG A 38 49.61 3.43 6.34
C ARG A 38 49.13 2.36 5.37
N CYS A 39 48.54 2.75 4.23
CA CYS A 39 48.06 1.80 3.24
C CYS A 39 49.24 1.19 2.48
N VAL A 40 49.53 -0.10 2.74
CA VAL A 40 50.67 -0.81 2.13
C VAL A 40 50.30 -1.65 0.91
N SER A 41 49.00 -1.81 0.62
CA SER A 41 48.47 -2.50 -0.56
C SER A 41 47.04 -2.06 -0.88
N PRO A 42 46.53 -2.26 -2.11
CA PRO A 42 45.17 -1.88 -2.49
C PRO A 42 44.06 -2.51 -1.64
N ASP A 43 44.29 -3.70 -1.07
CA ASP A 43 43.33 -4.37 -0.18
C ASP A 43 43.52 -4.03 1.30
N TRP A 44 44.45 -3.12 1.64
CA TRP A 44 44.83 -2.87 3.03
C TRP A 44 43.64 -2.42 3.91
N PHE A 45 42.70 -1.64 3.38
CA PHE A 45 41.49 -1.24 4.10
C PHE A 45 40.50 -2.40 4.37
N ARG A 46 40.66 -3.55 3.69
CA ARG A 46 39.93 -4.80 3.95
C ARG A 46 40.60 -5.65 5.04
N THR A 47 41.75 -5.24 5.58
CA THR A 47 42.37 -5.90 6.74
C THR A 47 41.77 -5.39 8.05
N TRP A 48 42.02 -6.09 9.15
CA TRP A 48 41.63 -5.65 10.49
C TRP A 48 42.20 -4.27 10.85
N GLU A 49 43.46 -4.03 10.53
CA GLU A 49 44.17 -2.78 10.83
C GLU A 49 43.62 -1.61 10.01
N GLY A 50 43.34 -1.83 8.72
CA GLY A 50 42.71 -0.85 7.84
C GLY A 50 41.29 -0.50 8.27
N ARG A 51 40.47 -1.51 8.63
CA ARG A 51 39.13 -1.28 9.21
C ARG A 51 39.19 -0.51 10.53
N SER A 52 40.18 -0.80 11.38
CA SER A 52 40.38 -0.06 12.64
C SER A 52 40.74 1.39 12.39
N GLN A 53 41.51 1.73 11.35
CA GLN A 53 41.82 3.13 11.02
C GLN A 53 40.57 3.89 10.50
N LEU A 54 39.68 3.22 9.76
CA LEU A 54 38.43 3.79 9.26
C LEU A 54 37.36 4.01 10.35
N SER A 55 37.49 3.36 11.51
CA SER A 55 36.57 3.53 12.65
C SER A 55 36.50 4.99 13.15
N PHE A 56 37.56 5.77 12.95
CA PHE A 56 37.59 7.20 13.24
C PHE A 56 36.47 7.98 12.50
N PHE A 57 36.24 7.64 11.23
CA PHE A 57 35.16 8.23 10.44
C PHE A 57 33.82 7.74 10.95
N ARG A 58 33.60 6.43 10.90
CA ARG A 58 32.31 5.76 11.18
C ARG A 58 31.69 6.11 12.55
N ASN A 59 32.50 6.37 13.57
CA ASN A 59 32.03 6.69 14.92
C ASN A 59 31.58 8.16 15.09
N ARG A 60 31.98 9.06 14.18
CA ARG A 60 31.73 10.50 14.31
C ARG A 60 30.80 11.02 13.20
N TRP A 61 30.97 10.49 11.98
CA TRP A 61 30.23 10.86 10.78
C TRP A 61 30.14 9.59 9.91
N ARG A 62 28.96 9.18 9.42
CA ARG A 62 28.83 8.01 8.52
C ARG A 62 29.41 8.33 7.12
N SER A 63 30.70 8.65 7.07
CA SER A 63 31.30 9.50 6.04
C SER A 63 32.34 8.78 5.19
N VAL A 64 32.36 7.46 5.13
CA VAL A 64 33.20 6.74 4.15
C VAL A 64 32.27 6.27 3.05
N ILE A 65 32.37 6.90 1.89
CA ILE A 65 31.46 6.72 0.76
C ILE A 65 31.99 5.64 -0.19
N GLU A 66 33.31 5.61 -0.41
CA GLU A 66 33.94 4.65 -1.31
C GLU A 66 35.37 4.37 -0.87
N ILE A 67 35.88 3.15 -1.11
CA ILE A 67 37.29 2.79 -0.92
C ILE A 67 37.80 2.23 -2.24
N ASN A 68 38.73 2.96 -2.87
CA ASN A 68 39.38 2.55 -4.11
C ASN A 68 40.89 2.43 -3.88
N GLY A 69 41.35 1.20 -3.63
CA GLY A 69 42.74 0.95 -3.25
C GLY A 69 43.11 1.67 -1.95
N CYS A 70 44.07 2.59 -2.03
CA CYS A 70 44.53 3.41 -0.88
C CYS A 70 43.83 4.77 -0.77
N GLU A 71 42.85 5.06 -1.61
CA GLU A 71 42.05 6.29 -1.56
C GLU A 71 40.66 5.99 -1.02
N VAL A 72 40.14 6.92 -0.23
CA VAL A 72 38.86 6.82 0.48
C VAL A 72 38.06 8.08 0.19
N GLN A 73 36.87 7.95 -0.37
CA GLN A 73 35.96 9.07 -0.49
C GLN A 73 35.24 9.30 0.84
N VAL A 74 35.21 10.56 1.29
CA VAL A 74 34.56 10.98 2.51
C VAL A 74 33.69 12.22 2.35
N SER A 75 32.52 12.21 3.00
CA SER A 75 31.59 13.35 3.08
C SER A 75 31.72 13.98 4.46
N ILE A 76 32.38 15.13 4.55
CA ILE A 76 32.63 15.76 5.85
C ILE A 76 32.10 17.19 5.90
N PRO A 77 31.52 17.62 7.05
CA PRO A 77 31.20 19.02 7.25
C PRO A 77 32.44 19.89 7.01
N PRO A 78 32.32 21.07 6.36
CA PRO A 78 33.45 21.96 6.13
C PRO A 78 34.25 22.28 7.41
N THR A 79 33.56 22.34 8.56
CA THR A 79 34.12 22.59 9.90
C THR A 79 35.05 21.49 10.40
N ASP A 80 34.91 20.26 9.89
CA ASP A 80 35.56 19.06 10.42
C ASP A 80 36.78 18.60 9.59
N THR A 81 37.04 19.26 8.47
CA THR A 81 38.22 19.05 7.59
C THR A 81 39.55 19.06 8.34
N SER A 82 39.66 19.85 9.42
CA SER A 82 40.86 19.94 10.26
C SER A 82 41.18 18.67 11.07
N LEU A 83 40.26 17.71 11.14
CA LEU A 83 40.42 16.46 11.88
C LEU A 83 41.09 15.36 11.06
N LEU A 84 41.04 15.44 9.71
CA LEU A 84 41.61 14.42 8.82
C LEU A 84 43.10 14.15 9.09
N PRO A 85 43.98 15.17 9.20
CA PRO A 85 45.39 14.91 9.45
C PRO A 85 45.65 14.29 10.83
N LYS A 86 44.80 14.58 11.83
CA LYS A 86 44.91 14.03 13.19
C LYS A 86 44.57 12.54 13.22
N ALA A 87 43.72 12.08 12.30
CA ALA A 87 43.38 10.68 12.10
C ALA A 87 44.34 9.93 11.16
N GLY A 88 45.36 10.63 10.65
CA GLY A 88 46.35 10.08 9.73
C GLY A 88 45.91 10.06 8.27
N PHE A 89 44.96 10.92 7.87
CA PHE A 89 44.48 11.05 6.49
C PHE A 89 44.83 12.41 5.89
N ARG A 90 45.14 12.44 4.59
CA ARG A 90 45.36 13.66 3.80
C ARG A 90 44.40 13.76 2.63
N ILE A 91 43.99 14.98 2.27
CA ILE A 91 43.06 15.23 1.15
C ILE A 91 43.81 15.13 -0.18
N VAL A 92 43.18 14.47 -1.15
CA VAL A 92 43.64 14.26 -2.53
C VAL A 92 42.85 15.14 -3.50
N LYS A 93 41.51 15.20 -3.39
CA LYS A 93 40.64 15.93 -4.33
C LYS A 93 39.27 16.29 -3.71
N GLN A 94 38.59 17.32 -4.23
CA GLN A 94 37.19 17.68 -3.94
C GLN A 94 36.30 17.55 -5.21
N LEU A 95 35.04 17.11 -5.08
CA LEU A 95 34.10 16.83 -6.20
C LEU A 95 33.01 17.93 -6.39
N SER A 96 32.38 18.03 -7.59
CA SER A 96 31.34 19.04 -7.97
C SER A 96 30.08 18.45 -8.64
N SER A 97 28.91 19.12 -8.58
CA SER A 97 27.55 18.59 -8.87
C SER A 97 26.85 19.05 -10.18
N SER A 98 26.21 18.16 -10.97
CA SER A 98 25.14 18.48 -11.97
C SER A 98 24.26 17.28 -12.46
N THR A 99 22.91 17.49 -12.47
CA THR A 99 21.71 16.80 -13.08
C THR A 99 21.38 15.31 -12.78
N PRO A 100 20.09 14.87 -12.74
CA PRO A 100 19.57 13.96 -11.72
C PRO A 100 19.45 12.52 -12.22
N LYS A 101 20.33 11.68 -11.70
CA LYS A 101 20.18 10.22 -11.63
C LYS A 101 20.57 9.79 -10.22
N LEU A 102 19.79 8.83 -9.71
CA LEU A 102 20.16 7.83 -8.72
C LEU A 102 21.67 7.60 -8.69
N GLY A 103 22.24 8.08 -7.59
CA GLY A 103 23.67 8.29 -7.34
C GLY A 103 23.92 8.34 -5.84
N GLY A 104 23.91 7.17 -5.18
CA GLY A 104 24.37 6.97 -3.80
C GLY A 104 23.55 7.61 -2.66
N THR A 105 22.41 8.25 -2.95
CA THR A 105 21.44 8.74 -1.96
C THR A 105 20.05 8.30 -2.34
N TYR A 106 19.27 7.83 -1.36
CA TYR A 106 17.85 7.52 -1.53
C TYR A 106 17.05 8.77 -1.94
N GLU A 107 16.06 8.57 -2.81
CA GLU A 107 15.13 9.59 -3.26
C GLU A 107 14.31 10.10 -2.08
N SER A 108 14.10 11.41 -2.04
CA SER A 108 13.12 12.00 -1.12
C SER A 108 11.72 11.73 -1.63
N PHE A 109 10.71 11.75 -0.76
CA PHE A 109 9.32 11.59 -1.19
C PHE A 109 8.91 12.59 -2.29
N SER A 110 9.36 13.85 -2.21
CA SER A 110 9.14 14.85 -3.28
C SER A 110 9.88 14.51 -4.59
N SER A 111 11.06 13.88 -4.49
CA SER A 111 11.81 13.46 -5.68
C SER A 111 11.15 12.29 -6.38
N VAL A 112 10.53 11.36 -5.64
CA VAL A 112 9.79 10.21 -6.19
C VAL A 112 8.76 10.70 -7.20
N TYR A 113 7.92 11.67 -6.83
CA TYR A 113 6.94 12.25 -7.74
C TYR A 113 7.58 12.80 -9.02
N THR A 114 8.59 13.67 -8.86
CA THR A 114 9.29 14.30 -9.98
C THR A 114 9.89 13.26 -10.93
N TYR A 115 10.43 12.17 -10.36
CA TYR A 115 10.99 11.07 -11.14
C TYR A 115 9.91 10.32 -11.92
N LEU A 116 8.81 9.92 -11.28
CA LEU A 116 7.71 9.21 -11.94
C LEU A 116 7.10 10.06 -13.06
N TYR A 117 6.84 11.35 -12.80
CA TYR A 117 6.35 12.29 -13.80
C TYR A 117 7.34 12.44 -14.97
N SER A 118 8.65 12.44 -14.72
CA SER A 118 9.63 12.48 -15.81
C SER A 118 9.55 11.26 -16.75
N LEU A 119 9.09 10.11 -16.25
CA LEU A 119 8.88 8.91 -17.06
C LEU A 119 7.63 9.03 -17.95
N THR A 120 6.55 9.64 -17.47
CA THR A 120 5.35 9.89 -18.29
C THR A 120 5.62 10.90 -19.41
N GLN A 121 6.51 11.87 -19.17
CA GLN A 121 6.95 12.81 -20.20
C GLN A 121 7.86 12.14 -21.24
N ALA A 122 8.58 11.08 -20.86
CA ALA A 122 9.48 10.37 -21.75
C ALA A 122 8.76 9.40 -22.70
N THR A 123 7.58 8.89 -22.33
CA THR A 123 6.83 7.93 -23.14
C THR A 123 5.33 7.97 -22.86
N LYS A 124 4.52 7.79 -23.91
CA LYS A 124 3.06 7.63 -23.79
C LYS A 124 2.64 6.29 -23.17
N ALA A 125 3.56 5.33 -23.07
CA ALA A 125 3.31 4.04 -22.45
C ALA A 125 3.15 4.14 -20.92
N ALA A 126 3.58 5.25 -20.30
CA ALA A 126 3.53 5.44 -18.86
C ALA A 126 2.50 6.52 -18.50
N THR A 127 1.64 6.20 -17.52
CA THR A 127 0.67 7.12 -16.94
C THR A 127 0.78 7.11 -15.43
N LEU A 128 0.72 8.29 -14.82
CA LEU A 128 0.84 8.46 -13.37
C LEU A 128 -0.54 8.72 -12.79
N HIS A 129 -0.86 7.96 -11.76
CA HIS A 129 -2.10 8.01 -11.00
C HIS A 129 -1.77 8.14 -9.52
N ILE A 130 -2.76 8.50 -8.73
CA ILE A 130 -2.73 8.31 -7.29
C ILE A 130 -3.77 7.24 -6.99
N THR A 131 -3.42 6.31 -6.11
CA THR A 131 -4.24 5.13 -5.82
C THR A 131 -4.86 5.14 -4.43
N GLY A 132 -4.62 6.21 -3.69
CA GLY A 132 -5.04 6.36 -2.31
C GLY A 132 -4.13 7.34 -1.58
N TYR A 133 -4.38 7.49 -0.30
CA TYR A 133 -3.66 8.43 0.55
C TYR A 133 -3.29 7.81 1.87
N SER A 134 -2.24 8.34 2.50
CA SER A 134 -1.89 7.97 3.86
C SER A 134 -2.90 8.46 4.88
N GLN A 135 -3.14 7.67 5.91
CA GLN A 135 -4.22 7.84 6.89
C GLN A 135 -4.27 9.23 7.54
N THR A 136 -3.14 9.75 8.06
CA THR A 136 -3.17 10.94 8.94
C THR A 136 -2.95 12.26 8.21
N SER A 137 -1.98 12.31 7.30
CA SER A 137 -1.52 13.55 6.65
C SER A 137 -1.97 13.67 5.20
N ASN A 138 -2.83 12.76 4.73
CA ASN A 138 -3.38 12.73 3.37
C ASN A 138 -2.29 12.86 2.28
N ARG A 139 -1.21 12.08 2.39
CA ARG A 139 -0.13 12.08 1.40
C ARG A 139 -0.47 11.10 0.28
N PRO A 140 -0.29 11.50 -0.99
CA PRO A 140 -0.65 10.65 -2.11
C PRO A 140 0.22 9.38 -2.16
N ILE A 141 -0.42 8.25 -2.42
CA ILE A 141 0.23 6.98 -2.76
C ILE A 141 0.27 6.93 -4.29
N TYR A 142 1.46 7.11 -4.86
CA TYR A 142 1.62 7.19 -6.31
C TYR A 142 1.63 5.81 -6.97
N LEU A 143 0.89 5.67 -8.07
CA LEU A 143 0.87 4.51 -8.93
C LEU A 143 1.29 4.90 -10.35
N LEU A 144 2.40 4.35 -10.83
CA LEU A 144 2.78 4.44 -12.24
C LEU A 144 2.29 3.20 -12.98
N LYS A 145 1.37 3.37 -13.93
CA LYS A 145 0.93 2.32 -14.85
C LYS A 145 1.79 2.39 -16.12
N ILE A 146 2.42 1.29 -16.50
CA ILE A 146 3.21 1.18 -17.74
C ILE A 146 2.60 0.11 -18.64
N ASN A 147 2.11 0.49 -19.81
CA ASN A 147 1.57 -0.39 -20.82
C ASN A 147 2.17 -0.06 -22.18
N LYS A 148 3.07 -0.91 -22.66
CA LYS A 148 3.78 -0.71 -23.94
C LYS A 148 2.94 -1.12 -25.14
N SER A 149 1.99 -2.04 -24.96
CA SER A 149 1.13 -2.53 -26.04
C SER A 149 0.03 -1.54 -26.42
N GLY A 150 -0.47 -0.77 -25.45
CA GLY A 150 -1.67 0.07 -25.61
C GLY A 150 -2.99 -0.71 -25.60
N GLU A 151 -2.95 -2.04 -25.45
CA GLU A 151 -4.11 -2.93 -25.32
C GLU A 151 -4.30 -3.36 -23.87
N LYS A 152 -5.48 -3.89 -23.51
CA LYS A 152 -5.70 -4.46 -22.17
C LYS A 152 -4.80 -5.69 -22.00
N ARG A 153 -3.92 -5.67 -20.99
CA ARG A 153 -2.94 -6.73 -20.70
C ARG A 153 -3.02 -7.20 -19.25
N PRO A 154 -2.67 -8.47 -18.94
CA PRO A 154 -2.51 -8.94 -17.55
C PRO A 154 -1.55 -8.03 -16.77
N ILE A 155 -1.79 -7.87 -15.47
CA ILE A 155 -0.99 -6.96 -14.64
C ILE A 155 0.05 -7.71 -13.81
N ILE A 156 1.28 -7.18 -13.77
CA ILE A 156 2.25 -7.49 -12.72
C ILE A 156 2.43 -6.24 -11.86
N ARG A 157 2.29 -6.37 -10.55
CA ARG A 157 2.45 -5.25 -9.60
C ARG A 157 3.77 -5.34 -8.84
N VAL A 158 4.42 -4.18 -8.68
CA VAL A 158 5.63 -4.01 -7.87
C VAL A 158 5.39 -2.92 -6.84
N THR A 159 5.59 -3.25 -5.56
CA THR A 159 5.39 -2.33 -4.44
C THR A 159 6.68 -2.13 -3.66
N GLY A 160 6.94 -0.91 -3.20
CA GLY A 160 8.03 -0.56 -2.30
C GLY A 160 7.55 0.21 -1.08
N ALA A 161 8.38 0.20 -0.04
CA ALA A 161 8.21 0.92 1.21
C ALA A 161 6.82 0.73 1.86
N HIS A 162 6.39 -0.53 2.02
CA HIS A 162 5.41 -0.90 3.05
C HIS A 162 5.90 -0.41 4.42
N HIS A 163 7.18 -0.66 4.71
CA HIS A 163 7.88 -0.04 5.83
C HIS A 163 8.62 1.19 5.35
N GLY A 164 8.30 2.35 5.93
CA GLY A 164 8.84 3.62 5.47
C GLY A 164 10.36 3.75 5.61
N ASN A 165 10.94 3.13 6.64
CA ASN A 165 12.38 3.13 6.86
C ASN A 165 13.15 2.20 5.93
N GLU A 166 12.51 1.57 4.93
CA GLU A 166 13.12 0.62 3.97
C GLU A 166 13.31 1.21 2.55
N PRO A 167 13.98 2.36 2.38
CA PRO A 167 13.96 3.14 1.13
C PRO A 167 14.63 2.46 -0.06
N ILE A 168 15.40 1.39 0.13
CA ILE A 168 15.97 0.64 -1.00
C ILE A 168 14.90 -0.06 -1.83
N SER A 169 13.79 -0.47 -1.21
CA SER A 169 12.65 -1.02 -1.93
C SER A 169 12.04 -0.01 -2.91
N THR A 170 11.98 1.27 -2.52
CA THR A 170 11.57 2.38 -3.39
C THR A 170 12.52 2.52 -4.57
N GLU A 171 13.84 2.48 -4.37
CA GLU A 171 14.79 2.58 -5.48
C GLU A 171 14.71 1.43 -6.45
N ILE A 172 14.49 0.21 -5.95
CA ILE A 172 14.26 -0.95 -6.79
C ILE A 172 13.00 -0.73 -7.64
N ALA A 173 11.88 -0.30 -7.04
CA ALA A 173 10.65 -0.01 -7.78
C ALA A 173 10.85 1.07 -8.86
N LEU A 174 11.52 2.19 -8.53
CA LEU A 174 11.82 3.27 -9.47
C LEU A 174 12.77 2.84 -10.60
N ARG A 175 13.75 1.99 -10.28
CA ARG A 175 14.70 1.45 -11.27
C ARG A 175 14.01 0.46 -12.19
N THR A 176 13.14 -0.40 -11.66
CA THR A 176 12.30 -1.33 -12.40
C THR A 176 11.37 -0.58 -13.36
N ALA A 177 10.69 0.49 -12.91
CA ALA A 177 9.86 1.33 -13.78
C ALA A 177 10.62 1.86 -15.00
N ARG A 178 11.81 2.44 -14.79
CA ARG A 178 12.68 2.91 -15.88
C ARG A 178 13.13 1.75 -16.77
N TYR A 179 13.49 0.62 -16.19
CA TYR A 179 13.95 -0.56 -16.92
C TYR A 179 12.87 -1.08 -17.88
N ILE A 180 11.62 -1.20 -17.42
CA ILE A 180 10.46 -1.61 -18.23
C ILE A 180 10.30 -0.71 -19.47
N ILE A 181 10.44 0.61 -19.28
CA ILE A 181 10.33 1.61 -20.35
C ILE A 181 11.49 1.49 -21.35
N GLU A 182 12.72 1.29 -20.85
CA GLU A 182 13.94 1.30 -21.66
C GLU A 182 14.22 -0.03 -22.38
N THR A 183 13.79 -1.17 -21.81
CA THR A 183 14.08 -2.50 -22.37
C THR A 183 13.37 -2.70 -23.72
N SER A 184 14.03 -3.42 -24.63
CA SER A 184 13.45 -3.86 -25.91
C SER A 184 12.98 -5.31 -25.88
N ASN A 185 12.96 -5.95 -24.71
CA ASN A 185 12.50 -7.32 -24.56
C ASN A 185 10.97 -7.37 -24.78
N PRO A 186 10.48 -8.14 -25.78
CA PRO A 186 9.05 -8.16 -26.14
C PRO A 186 8.15 -8.75 -25.05
N ALA A 187 8.67 -9.54 -24.10
CA ALA A 187 7.87 -10.07 -22.99
C ALA A 187 7.21 -8.96 -22.15
N PHE A 188 7.80 -7.75 -22.12
CA PHE A 188 7.20 -6.58 -21.45
C PHE A 188 6.01 -5.96 -22.22
N GLU A 189 5.72 -6.40 -23.45
CA GLU A 189 4.51 -6.00 -24.17
C GLU A 189 3.32 -6.91 -23.83
N ASP A 190 3.57 -8.07 -23.23
CA ASP A 190 2.52 -9.01 -22.82
C ASP A 190 1.82 -8.59 -21.51
N PHE A 191 2.38 -7.63 -20.79
CA PHE A 191 1.89 -7.17 -19.49
C PHE A 191 1.66 -5.65 -19.44
N GLU A 192 0.74 -5.27 -18.55
CA GLU A 192 0.68 -3.94 -17.96
C GLU A 192 1.39 -4.01 -16.59
N PHE A 193 2.18 -2.99 -16.25
CA PHE A 193 2.92 -2.96 -15.00
C PHE A 193 2.36 -1.88 -14.08
N HIS A 194 2.08 -2.23 -12.83
CA HIS A 194 1.65 -1.30 -11.79
C HIS A 194 2.80 -1.11 -10.81
N ILE A 195 3.37 0.08 -10.73
CA ILE A 195 4.50 0.38 -9.85
C ILE A 195 4.05 1.35 -8.76
N VAL A 196 4.13 0.91 -7.50
CA VAL A 196 3.85 1.71 -6.29
C VAL A 196 5.14 1.85 -5.49
N PRO A 197 5.97 2.89 -5.70
CA PRO A 197 7.30 2.95 -5.10
C PRO A 197 7.30 3.23 -3.59
N VAL A 198 6.28 3.92 -3.09
CA VAL A 198 6.15 4.29 -1.68
C VAL A 198 4.70 4.08 -1.24
N LEU A 199 4.42 2.94 -0.59
CA LEU A 199 3.11 2.68 -0.01
C LEU A 199 2.90 3.46 1.30
N ASN A 200 3.92 3.56 2.15
CA ASN A 200 3.88 4.24 3.45
C ASN A 200 4.62 5.59 3.38
N PRO A 201 4.01 6.64 2.79
CA PRO A 201 4.70 7.92 2.58
C PRO A 201 5.03 8.64 3.89
N GLU A 202 4.22 8.48 4.93
CA GLU A 202 4.45 9.11 6.23
C GLU A 202 5.61 8.48 6.97
N GLY A 203 5.63 7.15 7.05
CA GLY A 203 6.76 6.39 7.58
C GLY A 203 8.03 6.69 6.78
N PHE A 204 7.93 6.79 5.46
CA PHE A 204 9.06 7.06 4.57
C PHE A 204 9.71 8.42 4.86
N ILE A 205 8.90 9.46 4.99
CA ILE A 205 9.38 10.81 5.35
C ILE A 205 9.98 10.83 6.77
N ALA A 206 9.40 10.06 7.69
CA ALA A 206 9.83 9.99 9.08
C ALA A 206 11.01 9.02 9.33
N ASP A 207 11.46 8.29 8.30
CA ASP A 207 12.41 7.17 8.43
C ASP A 207 11.95 6.18 9.52
N GLN A 208 10.68 5.80 9.47
CA GLN A 208 10.02 4.88 10.39
C GLN A 208 9.44 3.66 9.66
N ARG A 209 9.49 2.51 10.34
CA ARG A 209 8.85 1.28 9.85
C ARG A 209 7.33 1.46 9.72
N TYR A 210 6.72 1.95 10.77
CA TYR A 210 5.28 2.08 10.94
C TYR A 210 4.73 3.32 10.21
N ASN A 211 3.42 3.35 9.97
CA ASN A 211 2.75 4.59 9.56
C ASN A 211 2.71 5.62 10.72
N SER A 212 2.08 6.77 10.51
CA SER A 212 2.02 7.84 11.53
C SER A 212 1.23 7.48 12.80
N GLU A 213 0.35 6.48 12.73
CA GLU A 213 -0.42 5.96 13.87
C GLU A 213 0.33 4.85 14.62
N GLY A 214 1.50 4.44 14.13
CA GLY A 214 2.31 3.38 14.74
C GLY A 214 1.91 1.97 14.31
N ILE A 215 1.13 1.84 13.25
CA ILE A 215 0.67 0.55 12.70
C ILE A 215 1.67 0.05 11.66
N ASP A 216 1.98 -1.24 11.73
CA ASP A 216 2.75 -1.95 10.71
C ASP A 216 1.80 -2.33 9.57
N ILE A 217 1.90 -1.64 8.44
CA ILE A 217 1.02 -1.87 7.28
C ILE A 217 1.14 -3.33 6.81
N ASN A 218 2.31 -3.97 6.91
CA ASN A 218 2.46 -5.39 6.54
C ASN A 218 2.03 -6.37 7.66
N ARG A 219 1.20 -5.90 8.60
CA ARG A 219 0.44 -6.70 9.59
C ARG A 219 -1.03 -6.30 9.62
N ASP A 220 -1.43 -5.38 8.74
CA ASP A 220 -2.77 -4.80 8.70
C ASP A 220 -3.66 -5.45 7.63
N TYR A 221 -3.15 -6.40 6.83
CA TYR A 221 -3.95 -7.03 5.78
C TYR A 221 -4.83 -8.19 6.31
N GLY A 222 -5.82 -8.60 5.51
CA GLY A 222 -6.88 -9.53 5.92
C GLY A 222 -6.60 -11.03 5.82
N GLY A 223 -5.42 -11.46 5.37
CA GLY A 223 -5.06 -12.88 5.28
C GLY A 223 -4.56 -13.40 6.63
N GLN A 224 -5.36 -14.25 7.29
CA GLN A 224 -5.06 -14.79 8.63
C GLN A 224 -4.62 -13.68 9.60
N TRP A 225 -5.44 -12.65 9.72
CA TRP A 225 -5.15 -11.51 10.56
C TRP A 225 -5.20 -11.85 12.07
N ASP A 226 -4.43 -11.13 12.89
CA ASP A 226 -4.43 -11.23 14.35
C ASP A 226 -4.49 -9.86 15.05
N ASP A 227 -4.92 -9.83 16.31
CA ASP A 227 -5.19 -8.62 17.11
C ASP A 227 -3.96 -7.95 17.71
N ASN A 228 -2.78 -8.18 17.14
CA ASN A 228 -1.56 -7.69 17.75
C ASN A 228 -1.41 -6.16 17.68
N GLN A 229 -2.23 -5.45 16.89
CA GLN A 229 -2.12 -3.99 16.68
C GLN A 229 -3.44 -3.22 16.60
N THR A 230 -4.50 -3.79 16.03
CA THR A 230 -5.78 -3.12 15.78
C THR A 230 -6.96 -4.03 16.15
N ASP A 231 -8.19 -3.50 16.14
CA ASP A 231 -9.40 -4.29 16.43
C ASP A 231 -9.90 -5.10 15.20
N PHE A 232 -9.44 -4.76 13.99
CA PHE A 232 -9.82 -5.38 12.72
C PHE A 232 -8.73 -5.20 11.65
N PRO A 233 -8.65 -6.09 10.64
CA PRO A 233 -7.79 -5.92 9.48
C PRO A 233 -8.26 -4.76 8.61
N PHE A 234 -7.38 -4.33 7.71
CA PHE A 234 -7.53 -3.20 6.80
C PHE A 234 -7.88 -1.92 7.55
N TYR A 235 -7.21 -1.67 8.68
CA TYR A 235 -7.45 -0.48 9.49
C TYR A 235 -6.91 0.78 8.80
N THR A 236 -5.78 0.64 8.12
CA THR A 236 -5.05 1.75 7.48
C THR A 236 -5.50 1.98 6.05
N SER A 237 -5.63 3.23 5.64
CA SER A 237 -5.95 3.59 4.25
C SER A 237 -4.90 3.09 3.24
N GLU A 238 -3.65 2.91 3.67
CA GLU A 238 -2.60 2.32 2.85
C GLU A 238 -2.89 0.86 2.45
N SER A 239 -3.31 0.01 3.40
CA SER A 239 -3.63 -1.40 3.11
C SER A 239 -4.94 -1.51 2.32
N GLN A 240 -5.92 -0.65 2.61
CA GLN A 240 -7.17 -0.55 1.86
C GLN A 240 -6.92 -0.17 0.39
N ALA A 241 -6.03 0.80 0.12
CA ALA A 241 -5.68 1.20 -1.25
C ALA A 241 -5.14 0.01 -2.08
N MET A 242 -4.33 -0.86 -1.47
CA MET A 242 -3.83 -2.07 -2.14
C MET A 242 -4.93 -3.11 -2.39
N PHE A 243 -5.88 -3.25 -1.46
CA PHE A 243 -7.05 -4.10 -1.66
C PHE A 243 -7.91 -3.58 -2.82
N SER A 244 -8.27 -2.29 -2.84
CA SER A 244 -9.05 -1.66 -3.93
C SER A 244 -8.36 -1.80 -5.29
N LEU A 245 -7.03 -1.69 -5.34
CA LEU A 245 -6.26 -1.96 -6.55
C LEU A 245 -6.32 -3.40 -7.05
N ASN A 246 -6.46 -4.38 -6.15
CA ASN A 246 -6.67 -5.77 -6.54
C ASN A 246 -8.11 -6.02 -6.99
N VAL A 247 -9.09 -5.35 -6.41
CA VAL A 247 -10.51 -5.44 -6.80
C VAL A 247 -10.74 -4.88 -8.21
N SER A 248 -10.25 -3.67 -8.48
CA SER A 248 -10.48 -2.97 -9.75
C SER A 248 -9.86 -3.70 -10.94
N ARG A 249 -8.62 -4.19 -10.79
CA ARG A 249 -7.88 -4.90 -11.84
C ARG A 249 -6.96 -5.93 -11.20
N THR A 250 -7.47 -7.14 -11.00
CA THR A 250 -6.75 -8.29 -10.42
C THR A 250 -5.41 -8.55 -11.14
N PRO A 251 -4.25 -8.42 -10.47
CA PRO A 251 -2.96 -8.77 -11.06
C PRO A 251 -2.77 -10.28 -11.17
N VAL A 252 -1.89 -10.71 -12.08
CA VAL A 252 -1.47 -12.12 -12.19
C VAL A 252 -0.33 -12.47 -11.23
N ALA A 253 0.40 -11.44 -10.78
CA ALA A 253 1.51 -11.54 -9.81
C ALA A 253 1.71 -10.21 -9.07
N VAL A 254 2.12 -10.31 -7.80
CA VAL A 254 2.52 -9.16 -6.96
C VAL A 254 3.91 -9.39 -6.38
N ILE A 255 4.75 -8.36 -6.40
CA ILE A 255 6.11 -8.40 -5.86
C ILE A 255 6.32 -7.20 -4.93
N ASP A 256 6.48 -7.48 -3.66
CA ASP A 256 6.66 -6.47 -2.61
C ASP A 256 8.13 -6.45 -2.14
N TYR A 257 8.84 -5.34 -2.36
CA TYR A 257 10.24 -5.22 -1.96
C TYR A 257 10.40 -4.70 -0.52
N HIS A 258 11.36 -5.28 0.19
CA HIS A 258 11.72 -5.02 1.58
C HIS A 258 13.24 -5.00 1.79
N SER A 259 13.73 -4.70 3.01
CA SER A 259 15.17 -4.48 3.23
C SER A 259 15.88 -5.01 4.48
N THR A 260 15.36 -6.06 5.10
CA THR A 260 15.89 -6.61 6.36
C THR A 260 16.69 -7.90 6.19
N ALA A 261 16.59 -8.58 5.05
CA ALA A 261 17.27 -9.85 4.77
C ALA A 261 17.73 -9.98 3.30
N GLU A 262 18.11 -11.19 2.86
CA GLU A 262 18.54 -11.52 1.49
C GLU A 262 17.71 -12.69 0.95
N TYR A 263 16.39 -12.53 0.97
CA TYR A 263 15.44 -13.60 0.68
C TYR A 263 14.50 -13.26 -0.48
N VAL A 264 14.16 -14.27 -1.26
CA VAL A 264 12.89 -14.31 -2.00
C VAL A 264 11.92 -15.08 -1.12
N ASN A 265 11.14 -14.35 -0.34
CA ASN A 265 10.14 -14.87 0.56
C ASN A 265 8.87 -15.23 -0.21
N MET A 266 8.42 -16.48 -0.06
CA MET A 266 7.28 -17.08 -0.76
C MET A 266 6.16 -17.40 0.22
N LEU A 267 4.95 -17.51 -0.31
CA LEU A 267 3.75 -17.91 0.43
C LEU A 267 3.92 -19.27 1.15
N PHE A 268 3.39 -19.51 2.34
CA PHE A 268 2.70 -18.54 3.20
C PHE A 268 3.64 -17.99 4.27
N ASP A 269 3.32 -16.81 4.79
CA ASP A 269 3.96 -16.26 5.98
C ASP A 269 3.30 -16.78 7.27
N TYR A 270 1.99 -17.04 7.26
CA TYR A 270 1.24 -17.37 8.48
C TYR A 270 1.24 -18.86 8.86
N THR A 271 1.49 -19.78 7.92
CA THR A 271 1.32 -21.23 8.12
C THR A 271 2.43 -22.08 7.50
N PRO A 272 2.77 -23.24 8.08
CA PRO A 272 3.68 -24.21 7.46
C PRO A 272 3.07 -24.97 6.28
N TRP A 273 1.77 -24.80 6.00
CA TRP A 273 1.16 -25.37 4.81
C TRP A 273 1.68 -24.66 3.56
N LEU A 274 1.78 -25.41 2.46
CA LEU A 274 2.24 -24.88 1.19
C LEU A 274 1.04 -24.38 0.38
N PRO A 275 1.17 -23.31 -0.41
CA PRO A 275 0.13 -22.93 -1.35
C PRO A 275 -0.08 -24.03 -2.39
N GLN A 276 -1.30 -24.14 -2.92
CA GLN A 276 -1.65 -25.23 -3.84
C GLN A 276 -0.84 -25.20 -5.15
N ASP A 277 -0.39 -24.02 -5.58
CA ASP A 277 0.48 -23.81 -6.73
C ASP A 277 1.96 -23.54 -6.31
N ASP A 278 2.42 -24.12 -5.20
CA ASP A 278 3.76 -23.89 -4.63
C ASP A 278 4.90 -24.11 -5.62
N ALA A 279 4.85 -25.17 -6.43
CA ALA A 279 5.87 -25.43 -7.44
C ALA A 279 6.02 -24.28 -8.45
N LEU A 280 4.92 -23.59 -8.76
CA LEU A 280 4.93 -22.40 -9.62
C LEU A 280 5.52 -21.19 -8.88
N SER A 281 5.19 -21.05 -7.58
CA SER A 281 5.74 -20.01 -6.72
C SER A 281 7.27 -20.10 -6.62
N ILE A 282 7.79 -21.31 -6.37
CA ILE A 282 9.22 -21.62 -6.32
C ILE A 282 9.88 -21.35 -7.67
N PHE A 283 9.30 -21.86 -8.76
CA PHE A 283 9.87 -21.70 -10.10
C PHE A 283 10.09 -20.24 -10.46
N LEU A 284 9.06 -19.40 -10.28
CA LEU A 284 9.14 -17.97 -10.58
C LEU A 284 10.02 -17.22 -9.58
N GLY A 285 9.92 -17.53 -8.28
CA GLY A 285 10.77 -16.92 -7.26
C GLY A 285 12.26 -17.19 -7.49
N GLN A 286 12.61 -18.39 -7.97
CA GLN A 286 13.99 -18.76 -8.29
C GLN A 286 14.59 -17.90 -9.41
N THR A 287 13.77 -17.43 -10.38
CA THR A 287 14.25 -16.55 -11.45
C THR A 287 14.83 -15.24 -10.90
N ILE A 288 14.20 -14.69 -9.85
CA ILE A 288 14.68 -13.48 -9.17
C ILE A 288 15.89 -13.84 -8.30
N ALA A 289 15.79 -14.94 -7.55
CA ALA A 289 16.82 -15.37 -6.63
C ALA A 289 18.18 -15.60 -7.30
N ASP A 290 18.19 -16.27 -8.47
CA ASP A 290 19.41 -16.60 -9.19
C ASP A 290 20.13 -15.35 -9.73
N GLU A 291 19.39 -14.37 -10.25
CA GLU A 291 19.97 -13.16 -10.84
C GLU A 291 20.34 -12.11 -9.77
N ALA A 292 19.56 -12.03 -8.68
CA ALA A 292 19.80 -11.09 -7.59
C ALA A 292 20.71 -11.62 -6.45
N ASP A 293 21.18 -12.88 -6.55
CA ASP A 293 21.96 -13.58 -5.52
C ASP A 293 21.23 -13.62 -4.16
N LEU A 294 19.95 -13.98 -4.19
CA LEU A 294 19.07 -14.11 -3.02
C LEU A 294 18.73 -15.57 -2.74
N ILE A 295 18.19 -15.84 -1.55
CA ILE A 295 17.83 -17.20 -1.13
C ILE A 295 16.29 -17.35 -1.17
N PRO A 296 15.72 -18.31 -1.90
CA PRO A 296 14.29 -18.61 -1.78
C PRO A 296 13.97 -19.20 -0.41
N VAL A 297 12.90 -18.74 0.21
CA VAL A 297 12.41 -19.25 1.50
C VAL A 297 10.89 -19.15 1.55
N HIS A 298 10.21 -20.15 2.12
CA HIS A 298 8.80 -20.01 2.50
C HIS A 298 8.70 -19.12 3.74
N GLY A 299 7.75 -18.20 3.79
CA GLY A 299 7.71 -17.18 4.83
C GLY A 299 7.66 -17.74 6.23
N TYR A 300 6.79 -18.72 6.47
CA TYR A 300 6.69 -19.40 7.75
C TYR A 300 8.01 -20.07 8.20
N ASP A 301 8.78 -20.63 7.26
CA ASP A 301 10.08 -21.26 7.55
C ASP A 301 11.15 -20.24 7.96
N TRP A 302 11.03 -18.99 7.51
CA TRP A 302 11.82 -17.88 8.03
C TRP A 302 11.31 -17.45 9.40
N TYR A 303 10.06 -16.99 9.47
CA TYR A 303 9.31 -16.74 10.70
C TYR A 303 7.82 -16.56 10.40
N GLN A 304 6.96 -16.95 11.36
CA GLN A 304 5.52 -16.73 11.21
C GLN A 304 5.17 -15.24 11.23
N ALA A 305 4.41 -14.78 10.23
CA ALA A 305 3.78 -13.46 10.21
C ALA A 305 2.32 -13.55 9.77
N ASN A 306 1.45 -12.80 10.43
CA ASN A 306 0.01 -12.73 10.17
C ASN A 306 -0.34 -11.36 9.58
N GLY A 307 -1.41 -11.28 8.80
CA GLY A 307 -1.89 -10.03 8.21
C GLY A 307 -0.93 -9.39 7.21
N THR A 308 -0.19 -10.20 6.45
CA THR A 308 0.76 -9.69 5.43
C THR A 308 0.06 -9.41 4.10
N SER A 309 0.61 -8.45 3.33
CA SER A 309 0.16 -8.15 1.95
C SER A 309 0.18 -9.41 1.08
N GLN A 310 1.25 -10.19 1.23
CA GLN A 310 1.51 -11.40 0.47
C GLN A 310 0.40 -12.44 0.69
N ASP A 311 0.13 -12.80 1.95
CA ASP A 311 -0.85 -13.83 2.27
C ASP A 311 -2.28 -13.36 1.99
N SER A 312 -2.60 -12.08 2.23
CA SER A 312 -3.91 -11.52 1.88
C SER A 312 -4.15 -11.46 0.39
N THR A 313 -3.14 -11.12 -0.42
CA THR A 313 -3.22 -11.15 -1.88
C THR A 313 -3.51 -12.56 -2.40
N TYR A 314 -2.94 -13.58 -1.75
CA TYR A 314 -3.30 -14.95 -2.03
C TYR A 314 -4.73 -15.23 -1.57
N SER A 315 -5.06 -15.10 -0.30
CA SER A 315 -6.34 -15.53 0.26
C SER A 315 -7.57 -14.80 -0.30
N SER A 316 -7.46 -13.50 -0.62
CA SER A 316 -8.61 -12.72 -1.07
C SER A 316 -8.81 -12.77 -2.60
N PHE A 317 -7.75 -13.05 -3.36
CA PHE A 317 -7.79 -12.96 -4.83
C PHE A 317 -7.26 -14.21 -5.55
N GLY A 318 -6.71 -15.16 -4.81
CA GLY A 318 -5.95 -16.27 -5.33
C GLY A 318 -4.81 -15.81 -6.21
N ILE A 319 -3.98 -14.83 -5.81
CA ILE A 319 -2.83 -14.35 -6.59
C ILE A 319 -1.52 -14.80 -5.95
N LEU A 320 -0.50 -15.16 -6.75
CA LEU A 320 0.83 -15.47 -6.20
C LEU A 320 1.53 -14.15 -5.93
N ALA A 321 2.04 -14.01 -4.72
CA ALA A 321 2.79 -12.86 -4.26
C ALA A 321 4.14 -13.29 -3.69
N TRP A 322 5.14 -12.42 -3.83
CA TRP A 322 6.47 -12.61 -3.28
C TRP A 322 6.90 -11.37 -2.53
N THR A 323 7.54 -11.58 -1.38
CA THR A 323 8.25 -10.54 -0.66
C THR A 323 9.75 -10.66 -0.96
N ILE A 324 10.36 -9.64 -1.55
CA ILE A 324 11.78 -9.67 -1.93
C ILE A 324 12.58 -8.81 -0.94
N GLU A 325 13.37 -9.47 -0.11
CA GLU A 325 14.20 -8.86 0.93
C GLU A 325 15.60 -8.62 0.41
N THR A 326 16.08 -7.37 0.54
CA THR A 326 17.45 -6.99 0.16
C THR A 326 18.17 -6.21 1.26
N LEU A 327 19.40 -6.55 1.61
CA LEU A 327 20.12 -5.75 2.61
C LEU A 327 20.37 -4.33 2.12
N TYR A 328 20.44 -3.38 3.06
CA TYR A 328 20.92 -2.02 2.80
C TYR A 328 22.27 -2.04 2.09
N PRO A 329 22.34 -1.63 0.81
CA PRO A 329 23.56 -1.70 0.06
C PRO A 329 24.43 -0.47 0.35
N SER A 330 25.74 -0.64 0.15
CA SER A 330 26.65 0.51 0.05
C SER A 330 26.45 1.30 -1.26
N ASN A 331 25.85 0.67 -2.27
CA ASN A 331 25.51 1.28 -3.56
C ASN A 331 24.05 0.93 -3.92
N PRO A 332 23.08 1.76 -3.54
CA PRO A 332 21.66 1.58 -3.86
C PRO A 332 21.38 1.41 -5.35
N ASP A 333 22.03 2.19 -6.22
CA ASP A 333 21.76 2.18 -7.65
C ASP A 333 22.15 0.86 -8.31
N ASN A 334 23.27 0.28 -7.87
CA ASN A 334 23.73 -1.01 -8.38
C ASN A 334 22.80 -2.14 -7.92
N LEU A 335 22.38 -2.15 -6.66
CA LEU A 335 21.44 -3.15 -6.17
C LEU A 335 20.08 -3.01 -6.87
N ALA A 336 19.57 -1.79 -7.03
CA ALA A 336 18.33 -1.52 -7.74
C ALA A 336 18.41 -1.95 -9.22
N LEU A 337 19.56 -1.77 -9.87
CA LEU A 337 19.76 -2.25 -11.24
C LEU A 337 19.76 -3.78 -11.33
N ILE A 338 20.48 -4.46 -10.43
CA ILE A 338 20.50 -5.93 -10.39
C ILE A 338 19.08 -6.48 -10.19
N ASN A 339 18.31 -5.92 -9.25
CA ASN A 339 16.94 -6.37 -9.01
C ASN A 339 16.00 -6.07 -10.19
N ALA A 340 16.16 -4.93 -10.86
CA ALA A 340 15.41 -4.64 -12.09
C ALA A 340 15.75 -5.63 -13.23
N GLN A 341 16.99 -6.11 -13.31
CA GLN A 341 17.40 -7.16 -14.25
C GLN A 341 16.85 -8.54 -13.85
N ALA A 342 16.86 -8.86 -12.55
CA ALA A 342 16.26 -10.07 -12.02
C ALA A 342 14.75 -10.14 -12.30
N PHE A 343 14.06 -9.00 -12.21
CA PHE A 343 12.66 -8.88 -12.59
C PHE A 343 12.39 -9.20 -14.06
N GLU A 344 13.33 -8.93 -14.99
CA GLU A 344 13.17 -9.34 -16.40
C GLU A 344 13.09 -10.86 -16.55
N GLY A 345 13.87 -11.63 -15.78
CA GLY A 345 13.79 -13.09 -15.76
C GLY A 345 12.40 -13.58 -15.35
N PHE A 346 11.84 -12.99 -14.30
CA PHE A 346 10.48 -13.27 -13.85
C PHE A 346 9.45 -12.97 -14.94
N VAL A 347 9.52 -11.79 -15.58
CA VAL A 347 8.57 -11.37 -16.62
C VAL A 347 8.62 -12.28 -17.83
N VAL A 348 9.82 -12.68 -18.27
CA VAL A 348 10.01 -13.59 -19.40
C VAL A 348 9.36 -14.94 -19.14
N GLU A 349 9.57 -15.52 -17.96
CA GLU A 349 8.96 -16.80 -17.61
C GLU A 349 7.45 -16.66 -17.42
N ALA A 350 6.99 -15.61 -16.73
CA ALA A 350 5.57 -15.32 -16.54
C ALA A 350 4.81 -15.19 -17.87
N ALA A 351 5.41 -14.54 -18.88
CA ALA A 351 4.80 -14.39 -20.21
C ALA A 351 4.41 -15.74 -20.83
N THR A 352 5.21 -16.79 -20.57
CA THR A 352 4.94 -18.13 -21.10
C THR A 352 3.81 -18.88 -20.37
N LEU A 353 3.36 -18.36 -19.22
CA LEU A 353 2.47 -19.04 -18.29
C LEU A 353 1.05 -18.45 -18.28
N VAL A 354 0.83 -17.26 -18.84
CA VAL A 354 -0.47 -16.58 -18.78
C VAL A 354 -1.51 -17.30 -19.61
N GLY A 355 -2.68 -17.56 -19.03
CA GLY A 355 -3.93 -17.83 -19.74
C GLY A 355 -5.01 -16.84 -19.28
N CYS A 356 -5.89 -16.44 -20.20
CA CYS A 356 -6.94 -15.47 -19.93
C CYS A 356 -8.33 -16.00 -20.32
N GLY A 357 -9.36 -15.38 -19.78
CA GLY A 357 -10.73 -15.68 -20.12
C GLY A 357 -11.63 -14.46 -20.09
N GLN A 358 -12.68 -14.52 -20.91
CA GLN A 358 -13.77 -13.57 -20.95
C GLN A 358 -15.04 -14.31 -20.50
N ILE A 359 -15.64 -13.89 -19.41
CA ILE A 359 -16.85 -14.47 -18.87
C ILE A 359 -18.04 -13.59 -19.23
N ASN A 360 -19.05 -14.23 -19.82
CA ASN A 360 -20.27 -13.56 -20.22
C ASN A 360 -21.50 -14.22 -19.56
N ASP A 361 -22.57 -13.46 -19.42
CA ASP A 361 -23.88 -13.97 -19.03
C ASP A 361 -24.54 -14.80 -20.16
N SER A 362 -25.79 -15.22 -19.95
CA SER A 362 -26.59 -15.95 -20.94
C SER A 362 -26.99 -15.12 -22.16
N GLU A 363 -27.05 -13.80 -22.00
CA GLU A 363 -27.40 -12.80 -23.01
C GLU A 363 -26.17 -12.40 -23.86
N GLY A 364 -24.97 -12.76 -23.42
CA GLY A 364 -23.70 -12.48 -24.06
C GLY A 364 -23.00 -11.22 -23.56
N ASN A 365 -23.49 -10.56 -22.52
CA ASN A 365 -22.84 -9.41 -21.90
C ASN A 365 -21.72 -9.87 -20.95
N PRO A 366 -20.63 -9.12 -20.81
CA PRO A 366 -19.62 -9.43 -19.81
C PRO A 366 -20.19 -9.45 -18.39
N THR A 367 -19.71 -10.36 -17.54
CA THR A 367 -20.24 -10.50 -16.17
C THR A 367 -19.17 -10.92 -15.16
N SER A 368 -19.30 -10.42 -13.94
CA SER A 368 -18.46 -10.81 -12.81
C SER A 368 -18.58 -12.31 -12.50
N ALA A 369 -17.47 -13.00 -12.30
CA ALA A 369 -17.45 -14.41 -11.95
C ALA A 369 -16.22 -14.81 -11.13
N MET A 370 -16.40 -15.86 -10.32
CA MET A 370 -15.33 -16.59 -9.66
C MET A 370 -14.94 -17.79 -10.54
N ILE A 371 -13.65 -18.04 -10.67
CA ILE A 371 -13.09 -19.14 -11.46
C ILE A 371 -12.37 -20.08 -10.50
N ARG A 372 -12.90 -21.30 -10.36
CA ARG A 372 -12.27 -22.40 -9.62
C ARG A 372 -11.52 -23.30 -10.58
N PHE A 373 -10.26 -23.59 -10.29
CA PHE A 373 -9.45 -24.49 -11.09
C PHE A 373 -9.68 -25.94 -10.64
N SER A 374 -9.72 -26.90 -11.57
CA SER A 374 -9.94 -28.31 -11.18
C SER A 374 -8.68 -28.96 -10.57
N SER A 375 -7.49 -28.46 -10.90
CA SER A 375 -6.24 -28.98 -10.33
C SER A 375 -5.85 -28.31 -9.00
N SER A 376 -6.49 -27.21 -8.64
CA SER A 376 -6.27 -26.48 -7.39
C SER A 376 -7.56 -25.79 -6.96
N GLN A 377 -7.98 -25.94 -5.70
CA GLN A 377 -9.15 -25.22 -5.16
C GLN A 377 -8.95 -23.68 -5.09
N ARG A 378 -7.76 -23.17 -5.42
CA ARG A 378 -7.44 -21.75 -5.52
C ARG A 378 -8.32 -21.08 -6.57
N VAL A 379 -9.00 -20.03 -6.15
CA VAL A 379 -9.93 -19.25 -6.98
C VAL A 379 -9.22 -18.15 -7.75
N SER A 380 -9.89 -17.58 -8.74
CA SER A 380 -9.54 -16.33 -9.42
C SER A 380 -10.83 -15.56 -9.67
N TYR A 381 -10.73 -14.26 -9.92
CA TYR A 381 -11.89 -13.40 -10.15
C TYR A 381 -11.76 -12.66 -11.47
N THR A 382 -12.88 -12.45 -12.14
CA THR A 382 -12.95 -11.45 -13.20
C THR A 382 -12.96 -10.04 -12.64
N ASP A 383 -12.57 -9.08 -13.47
CA ASP A 383 -12.98 -7.68 -13.27
C ASP A 383 -14.48 -7.50 -13.60
N GLU A 384 -14.98 -6.28 -13.42
CA GLU A 384 -16.36 -5.86 -13.71
C GLU A 384 -16.79 -6.15 -15.16
N ASN A 385 -15.82 -6.17 -16.09
CA ASN A 385 -16.01 -6.44 -17.50
C ASN A 385 -15.85 -7.94 -17.82
N GLY A 386 -15.99 -8.83 -16.83
CA GLY A 386 -15.90 -10.27 -17.00
C GLY A 386 -14.55 -10.80 -17.47
N PHE A 387 -13.50 -9.98 -17.49
CA PHE A 387 -12.18 -10.39 -17.96
C PHE A 387 -11.28 -10.84 -16.81
N PHE A 388 -10.54 -11.93 -17.00
CA PHE A 388 -9.50 -12.34 -16.04
C PHE A 388 -8.29 -12.94 -16.76
N CYS A 389 -7.14 -12.90 -16.10
CA CYS A 389 -5.94 -13.61 -16.51
C CYS A 389 -5.28 -14.28 -15.30
N ARG A 390 -4.48 -15.31 -15.56
CA ARG A 390 -3.76 -16.04 -14.52
C ARG A 390 -2.53 -16.77 -15.04
N LEU A 391 -1.51 -16.91 -14.18
CA LEU A 391 -0.38 -17.81 -14.41
C LEU A 391 -0.81 -19.27 -14.19
N LEU A 392 -0.74 -20.09 -15.24
CA LEU A 392 -1.22 -21.46 -15.22
C LEU A 392 -0.06 -22.44 -14.97
N PRO A 393 -0.18 -23.39 -14.02
CA PRO A 393 0.88 -24.38 -13.75
C PRO A 393 1.03 -25.43 -14.87
N SER A 394 0.02 -25.59 -15.72
CA SER A 394 0.08 -26.43 -16.93
C SER A 394 -0.52 -25.72 -18.14
N GLU A 395 -0.27 -26.28 -19.32
CA GLU A 395 -0.73 -25.70 -20.61
C GLU A 395 -2.24 -25.50 -20.65
N ASN A 396 -3.01 -26.52 -20.27
CA ASN A 396 -4.47 -26.50 -20.23
C ASN A 396 -4.94 -26.78 -18.81
N GLN A 397 -5.99 -26.06 -18.41
CA GLN A 397 -6.55 -26.08 -17.07
C GLN A 397 -8.08 -26.12 -17.16
N SER A 398 -8.69 -27.18 -16.63
CA SER A 398 -10.15 -27.24 -16.50
C SER A 398 -10.60 -26.31 -15.39
N VAL A 399 -11.67 -25.56 -15.64
CA VAL A 399 -12.21 -24.58 -14.72
C VAL A 399 -13.72 -24.75 -14.52
N THR A 400 -14.18 -24.43 -13.32
CA THR A 400 -15.59 -24.18 -13.03
C THR A 400 -15.75 -22.68 -12.78
N VAL A 401 -16.55 -22.04 -13.62
CA VAL A 401 -16.96 -20.64 -13.50
C VAL A 401 -18.22 -20.59 -12.66
N VAL A 402 -18.23 -19.75 -11.63
CA VAL A 402 -19.33 -19.54 -10.70
C VAL A 402 -19.76 -18.09 -10.80
N SER A 403 -20.99 -17.86 -11.25
CA SER A 403 -21.64 -16.55 -11.20
C SER A 403 -21.93 -16.20 -9.73
N PRO A 404 -21.82 -14.92 -9.32
CA PRO A 404 -22.25 -14.50 -7.99
C PRO A 404 -23.75 -14.76 -7.76
N LEU A 405 -24.55 -14.89 -8.85
CA LEU A 405 -25.95 -15.34 -8.81
C LEU A 405 -26.10 -16.86 -8.66
N GLY A 406 -25.02 -17.58 -8.29
CA GLY A 406 -24.98 -18.99 -7.90
C GLY A 406 -25.00 -20.03 -9.03
N GLY A 407 -25.14 -19.60 -10.28
CA GLY A 407 -25.07 -20.51 -11.43
C GLY A 407 -23.63 -20.87 -11.80
N THR A 408 -23.45 -22.05 -12.40
CA THR A 408 -22.13 -22.59 -12.70
C THR A 408 -21.99 -23.04 -14.15
N ALA A 409 -20.81 -22.83 -14.73
CA ALA A 409 -20.42 -23.38 -16.03
C ALA A 409 -19.04 -24.05 -15.92
N THR A 410 -18.74 -24.99 -16.82
CA THR A 410 -17.42 -25.61 -16.90
C THR A 410 -16.74 -25.23 -18.21
N GLY A 411 -15.42 -25.13 -18.18
CA GLY A 411 -14.63 -24.78 -19.35
C GLY A 411 -13.17 -25.22 -19.23
N SER A 412 -12.35 -24.73 -20.15
CA SER A 412 -10.90 -24.91 -20.13
C SER A 412 -10.24 -23.60 -20.49
N ILE A 413 -9.19 -23.24 -19.76
CA ILE A 413 -8.31 -22.11 -20.07
C ILE A 413 -6.97 -22.69 -20.49
N SER A 414 -6.38 -22.11 -21.54
CA SER A 414 -5.07 -22.48 -22.05
C SER A 414 -4.11 -21.31 -21.94
N ARG A 415 -2.82 -21.60 -21.84
CA ARG A 415 -1.78 -20.57 -21.94
C ARG A 415 -1.81 -19.89 -23.31
N ASN A 416 -1.50 -18.60 -23.35
CA ASN A 416 -1.45 -17.77 -24.56
C ASN A 416 -2.77 -17.67 -25.35
N GLU A 417 -3.89 -18.05 -24.72
CA GLU A 417 -5.22 -17.97 -25.31
C GLU A 417 -6.14 -17.15 -24.40
N THR A 418 -7.12 -16.48 -25.03
CA THR A 418 -8.28 -15.91 -24.33
C THR A 418 -9.50 -16.72 -24.72
N VAL A 419 -10.13 -17.37 -23.75
CA VAL A 419 -11.31 -18.22 -23.98
C VAL A 419 -12.57 -17.52 -23.47
N THR A 420 -13.64 -17.56 -24.25
CA THR A 420 -14.95 -17.07 -23.80
C THR A 420 -15.75 -18.21 -23.18
N ILE A 421 -16.27 -18.01 -21.97
CA ILE A 421 -17.15 -18.94 -21.27
C ILE A 421 -18.41 -18.18 -20.86
N SER A 422 -19.58 -18.75 -21.18
CA SER A 422 -20.86 -18.20 -20.72
C SER A 422 -21.34 -18.93 -19.47
N VAL A 423 -21.83 -18.17 -18.49
CA VAL A 423 -22.43 -18.69 -17.25
C VAL A 423 -23.77 -18.02 -17.01
N SER A 424 -24.80 -18.80 -16.67
CA SER A 424 -26.11 -18.25 -16.29
C SER A 424 -26.16 -17.99 -14.78
N GLY A 425 -27.13 -17.19 -14.35
CA GLY A 425 -27.54 -17.17 -12.94
C GLY A 425 -28.07 -18.54 -12.47
N GLY A 426 -28.06 -18.74 -11.16
CA GLY A 426 -28.61 -19.89 -10.45
C GLY A 426 -29.95 -19.57 -9.80
N PRO A 427 -30.52 -20.52 -9.05
CA PRO A 427 -31.78 -20.30 -8.33
C PRO A 427 -31.65 -19.35 -7.13
N SER A 428 -30.42 -19.14 -6.64
CA SER A 428 -30.07 -18.31 -5.49
C SER A 428 -28.63 -17.86 -5.65
N GLY A 429 -28.29 -16.69 -5.09
CA GLY A 429 -26.93 -16.19 -5.08
C GLY A 429 -26.06 -16.86 -4.03
N THR A 430 -24.75 -16.59 -4.05
CA THR A 430 -23.78 -17.18 -3.11
C THR A 430 -22.68 -16.20 -2.76
N ALA A 431 -22.01 -16.39 -1.63
CA ALA A 431 -20.75 -15.72 -1.34
C ALA A 431 -19.76 -15.85 -2.50
N PHE A 432 -19.24 -14.71 -2.94
CA PHE A 432 -18.43 -14.56 -4.15
C PHE A 432 -16.94 -14.56 -3.82
N ARG A 433 -16.52 -13.79 -2.80
CA ARG A 433 -15.11 -13.62 -2.44
C ARG A 433 -14.90 -13.58 -0.93
N VAL A 434 -13.78 -14.11 -0.46
CA VAL A 434 -13.29 -13.87 0.91
C VAL A 434 -12.55 -12.54 0.93
N VAL A 435 -13.00 -11.59 1.75
CA VAL A 435 -12.35 -10.28 1.90
C VAL A 435 -11.20 -10.39 2.91
N ASP A 436 -11.50 -10.89 4.10
CA ASP A 436 -10.57 -11.07 5.20
C ASP A 436 -11.02 -12.21 6.12
N PHE A 437 -10.08 -12.75 6.90
CA PHE A 437 -10.34 -13.73 7.96
C PHE A 437 -9.21 -13.71 8.99
N GLY A 438 -9.47 -14.20 10.20
CA GLY A 438 -8.48 -14.20 11.28
C GLY A 438 -8.73 -15.23 12.38
N TYR A 439 -7.73 -15.39 13.25
CA TYR A 439 -7.70 -16.28 14.42
C TYR A 439 -7.81 -17.80 14.18
N THR A 440 -7.49 -18.31 12.99
CA THR A 440 -7.44 -19.77 12.79
C THR A 440 -6.12 -20.37 13.29
N ASN A 441 -6.11 -21.60 13.80
CA ASN A 441 -4.86 -22.23 14.24
C ASN A 441 -3.95 -22.52 13.02
N PRO A 442 -2.72 -22.00 12.94
CA PRO A 442 -1.83 -22.19 11.79
C PRO A 442 -1.46 -23.65 11.53
N PHE A 443 -1.61 -24.54 12.52
CA PHE A 443 -1.21 -25.94 12.44
C PHE A 443 -2.26 -26.87 11.84
N ASN A 444 -3.52 -26.44 11.73
CA ASN A 444 -4.67 -27.22 11.23
C ASN A 444 -4.44 -28.75 11.32
N GLU A 445 -4.25 -29.26 12.56
CA GLU A 445 -3.53 -30.52 12.87
C GLU A 445 -4.22 -31.82 12.38
N PHE A 446 -5.27 -31.73 11.56
CA PHE A 446 -6.10 -32.85 11.15
C PHE A 446 -5.80 -33.43 9.77
N GLY A 447 -4.81 -32.90 9.04
CA GLY A 447 -4.38 -33.50 7.77
C GLY A 447 -5.44 -33.50 6.67
N THR A 448 -6.51 -32.71 6.84
CA THR A 448 -7.47 -32.35 5.80
C THR A 448 -7.44 -30.84 5.66
N GLU A 449 -6.82 -30.38 4.59
CA GLU A 449 -6.69 -28.96 4.24
C GLU A 449 -8.11 -28.38 4.04
N LYS A 450 -8.54 -27.49 4.95
CA LYS A 450 -9.81 -26.77 4.84
C LYS A 450 -9.49 -25.30 4.58
N TRP A 451 -9.47 -24.91 3.31
CA TRP A 451 -9.19 -23.54 2.88
C TRP A 451 -10.41 -22.64 3.08
N GLU A 452 -10.15 -21.35 3.30
CA GLU A 452 -11.14 -20.27 3.39
C GLU A 452 -12.08 -20.25 2.17
N TYR A 453 -11.60 -20.65 0.99
CA TYR A 453 -12.40 -20.73 -0.24
C TYR A 453 -13.51 -21.79 -0.21
N ASN A 454 -13.51 -22.71 0.76
CA ASN A 454 -14.55 -23.72 0.88
C ASN A 454 -15.92 -23.09 1.14
N VAL A 455 -15.97 -21.89 1.75
CA VAL A 455 -17.21 -21.18 2.06
C VAL A 455 -17.90 -20.51 0.86
N LEU A 456 -17.22 -20.47 -0.29
CA LEU A 456 -17.67 -19.74 -1.48
C LEU A 456 -18.52 -20.63 -2.40
N GLY A 457 -19.52 -20.05 -3.06
CA GLY A 457 -20.42 -20.81 -3.92
C GLY A 457 -21.50 -21.58 -3.14
N ASN A 458 -22.04 -22.63 -3.76
CA ASN A 458 -23.13 -23.42 -3.19
C ASN A 458 -22.61 -24.37 -2.11
N ALA A 459 -23.44 -24.65 -1.10
CA ALA A 459 -23.14 -25.65 -0.07
C ALA A 459 -22.81 -27.02 -0.72
N ASP A 460 -21.62 -27.54 -0.44
CA ASP A 460 -21.13 -28.78 -1.02
C ASP A 460 -20.59 -29.78 0.03
N GLY A 461 -20.63 -29.38 1.30
CA GLY A 461 -20.16 -30.17 2.43
C GLY A 461 -18.70 -29.98 2.77
N SER A 462 -17.98 -29.16 2.01
CA SER A 462 -16.62 -28.71 2.34
C SER A 462 -16.74 -27.50 3.25
N THR A 463 -16.27 -27.62 4.48
CA THR A 463 -16.36 -26.51 5.44
C THR A 463 -15.03 -25.80 5.66
N PHE A 464 -15.12 -24.59 6.20
CA PHE A 464 -14.04 -23.85 6.83
C PHE A 464 -14.41 -23.60 8.29
N SER A 465 -13.58 -24.06 9.22
CA SER A 465 -13.82 -23.86 10.65
C SER A 465 -13.26 -22.51 11.08
N LEU A 466 -14.10 -21.69 11.71
CA LEU A 466 -13.69 -20.37 12.21
C LEU A 466 -12.83 -20.45 13.48
N ALA A 467 -12.91 -21.55 14.24
CA ALA A 467 -12.05 -21.82 15.41
C ALA A 467 -11.95 -20.67 16.44
N GLY A 468 -13.05 -19.96 16.70
CA GLY A 468 -13.09 -18.77 17.57
C GLY A 468 -12.68 -17.45 16.88
N GLY A 469 -12.53 -17.48 15.56
CA GLY A 469 -12.16 -16.37 14.71
C GLY A 469 -13.30 -15.77 13.92
N PHE A 470 -12.98 -15.20 12.76
CA PHE A 470 -13.96 -14.56 11.89
C PHE A 470 -13.62 -14.73 10.40
N ILE A 471 -14.62 -14.50 9.57
CA ILE A 471 -14.48 -14.37 8.11
C ILE A 471 -15.40 -13.27 7.59
N THR A 472 -14.94 -12.52 6.60
CA THR A 472 -15.72 -11.53 5.86
C THR A 472 -15.88 -11.94 4.41
N LEU A 473 -17.12 -11.93 3.93
CA LEU A 473 -17.51 -12.38 2.60
C LEU A 473 -18.07 -11.21 1.80
N ASP A 474 -17.69 -11.13 0.53
CA ASP A 474 -18.28 -10.26 -0.51
C ASP A 474 -19.23 -11.11 -1.36
N PHE A 475 -20.45 -10.61 -1.63
CA PHE A 475 -21.44 -11.28 -2.49
C PHE A 475 -21.34 -10.88 -3.97
N GLY A 476 -20.48 -9.91 -4.31
CA GLY A 476 -20.24 -9.47 -5.68
C GLY A 476 -21.27 -8.48 -6.23
N TYR A 477 -22.39 -8.30 -5.53
CA TYR A 477 -23.42 -7.30 -5.82
C TYR A 477 -24.09 -6.87 -4.52
N GLY A 478 -24.84 -5.78 -4.62
CA GLY A 478 -25.67 -5.29 -3.55
C GLY A 478 -26.96 -6.10 -3.36
N ILE A 479 -27.31 -6.38 -2.11
CA ILE A 479 -28.54 -7.06 -1.71
C ILE A 479 -29.39 -6.07 -0.91
N ALA A 480 -30.55 -5.71 -1.45
CA ALA A 480 -31.47 -4.78 -0.80
C ALA A 480 -32.25 -5.48 0.32
N ASP A 481 -32.60 -4.70 1.35
CA ASP A 481 -33.54 -5.12 2.39
C ASP A 481 -34.96 -5.24 1.81
N ASP A 482 -35.64 -6.35 2.07
CA ASP A 482 -37.04 -6.58 1.72
C ASP A 482 -37.76 -7.31 2.86
N SER A 483 -39.03 -7.67 2.68
CA SER A 483 -39.75 -8.43 3.69
C SER A 483 -39.20 -9.86 3.81
N GLY A 484 -38.51 -10.16 4.91
CA GLY A 484 -38.13 -11.52 5.24
C GLY A 484 -36.65 -11.66 5.55
N THR A 485 -36.05 -12.73 5.04
CA THR A 485 -34.63 -13.03 5.25
C THR A 485 -33.94 -13.12 3.89
N GLU A 486 -32.80 -12.46 3.76
CA GLU A 486 -32.06 -12.29 2.51
C GLU A 486 -30.85 -13.23 2.42
N PHE A 487 -30.44 -13.83 3.54
CA PHE A 487 -29.35 -14.80 3.58
C PHE A 487 -29.72 -16.05 4.37
N ASP A 488 -29.22 -17.19 3.91
CA ASP A 488 -29.16 -18.44 4.65
C ASP A 488 -27.68 -18.83 4.86
N ILE A 489 -27.26 -18.89 6.12
CA ILE A 489 -25.94 -19.38 6.52
C ILE A 489 -26.04 -20.88 6.79
N VAL A 490 -25.15 -21.66 6.16
CA VAL A 490 -25.11 -23.12 6.26
C VAL A 490 -23.89 -23.56 7.07
N GLU A 491 -24.15 -24.22 8.18
CA GLU A 491 -23.17 -24.94 8.99
C GLU A 491 -23.22 -26.42 8.64
N ASN A 492 -22.05 -27.06 8.51
CA ASN A 492 -21.96 -28.49 8.21
C ASN A 492 -20.85 -29.17 9.00
N GLY A 493 -20.84 -28.94 10.31
CA GLY A 493 -19.97 -29.59 11.29
C GLY A 493 -20.51 -30.94 11.77
N ALA A 494 -19.61 -31.81 12.23
CA ALA A 494 -19.97 -33.11 12.80
C ALA A 494 -20.06 -33.09 14.35
N ASP A 495 -19.73 -31.95 14.95
CA ASP A 495 -19.51 -31.70 16.37
C ASP A 495 -20.69 -31.02 17.07
N GLY A 496 -21.65 -30.46 16.34
CA GLY A 496 -22.86 -29.89 16.90
C GLY A 496 -23.33 -28.67 16.11
N ASN A 497 -24.16 -27.85 16.76
CA ASN A 497 -24.38 -26.47 16.32
C ASN A 497 -23.46 -25.59 17.17
N GLU A 498 -22.69 -24.72 16.53
CA GLU A 498 -21.85 -23.71 17.15
C GLU A 498 -22.49 -22.32 17.04
N SER A 499 -22.10 -21.38 17.90
CA SER A 499 -22.67 -20.04 17.91
C SER A 499 -21.80 -19.05 17.16
N ILE A 500 -22.45 -18.20 16.37
CA ILE A 500 -21.82 -17.08 15.64
C ILE A 500 -22.58 -15.78 15.89
N SER A 501 -21.89 -14.66 15.67
CA SER A 501 -22.48 -13.33 15.54
C SER A 501 -22.25 -12.84 14.11
N VAL A 502 -23.32 -12.34 13.48
CA VAL A 502 -23.34 -11.92 12.09
C VAL A 502 -23.45 -10.40 12.02
N TYR A 503 -22.60 -9.80 11.21
CA TYR A 503 -22.56 -8.37 10.95
C TYR A 503 -22.62 -8.10 9.45
N LEU A 504 -23.30 -7.03 9.07
CA LEU A 504 -23.49 -6.63 7.68
C LEU A 504 -22.89 -5.25 7.42
N SER A 505 -22.44 -5.03 6.19
CA SER A 505 -21.92 -3.74 5.74
C SER A 505 -22.16 -3.55 4.24
N PRO A 506 -22.45 -2.32 3.79
CA PRO A 506 -22.34 -1.97 2.37
C PRO A 506 -20.89 -1.82 1.90
N TYR A 507 -19.94 -1.61 2.83
CA TYR A 507 -18.51 -1.38 2.54
C TYR A 507 -17.62 -2.57 2.95
N PRO A 508 -16.52 -2.86 2.22
CA PRO A 508 -15.68 -4.04 2.44
C PRO A 508 -14.98 -4.06 3.79
N HIS A 509 -14.60 -2.90 4.31
CA HIS A 509 -13.86 -2.75 5.56
C HIS A 509 -14.71 -2.16 6.70
N GLY A 510 -16.03 -2.13 6.50
CA GLY A 510 -16.99 -1.58 7.45
C GLY A 510 -17.27 -0.08 7.27
N PRO A 511 -18.00 0.55 8.22
CA PRO A 511 -18.41 -0.01 9.50
C PRO A 511 -19.41 -1.17 9.37
N PHE A 512 -19.18 -2.21 10.17
CA PHE A 512 -20.06 -3.38 10.23
C PHE A 512 -21.14 -3.19 11.31
N THR A 513 -22.40 -3.46 10.95
CA THR A 513 -23.54 -3.36 11.87
C THR A 513 -24.01 -4.76 12.27
N HIS A 514 -24.21 -5.00 13.56
CA HIS A 514 -24.71 -6.29 14.06
C HIS A 514 -26.11 -6.55 13.52
N ALA A 515 -26.32 -7.74 12.95
CA ALA A 515 -27.62 -8.19 12.46
C ALA A 515 -28.24 -9.18 13.45
N MET A 516 -27.52 -10.27 13.76
CA MET A 516 -28.07 -11.36 14.56
C MET A 516 -26.98 -12.25 15.18
N ASP A 517 -27.29 -12.86 16.32
CA ASP A 517 -26.55 -14.02 16.84
C ASP A 517 -27.26 -15.32 16.45
N CYS A 518 -26.52 -16.28 15.91
CA CYS A 518 -27.04 -17.58 15.49
C CYS A 518 -26.44 -18.74 16.30
N ASN A 519 -27.10 -19.90 16.21
CA ASN A 519 -26.61 -21.19 16.72
C ASN A 519 -26.85 -22.28 15.68
N GLY A 520 -25.79 -22.62 14.96
CA GLY A 520 -25.78 -23.37 13.72
C GLY A 520 -26.42 -22.65 12.54
N SER A 521 -26.83 -23.41 11.52
CA SER A 521 -27.45 -22.87 10.32
C SER A 521 -28.64 -21.94 10.65
N CYS A 522 -28.67 -20.75 10.04
CA CYS A 522 -29.66 -19.71 10.33
C CYS A 522 -29.96 -18.82 9.11
N SER A 523 -31.08 -18.09 9.17
CA SER A 523 -31.49 -17.13 8.15
C SER A 523 -31.39 -15.70 8.70
N ILE A 524 -30.87 -14.77 7.90
CA ILE A 524 -30.59 -13.38 8.29
C ILE A 524 -31.50 -12.42 7.53
N ASP A 525 -32.15 -11.54 8.27
CA ASP A 525 -32.94 -10.39 7.80
C ASP A 525 -32.05 -9.15 7.84
N ILE A 526 -31.84 -8.46 6.71
CA ILE A 526 -30.98 -7.27 6.64
C ILE A 526 -31.57 -6.15 7.51
N GLY A 527 -32.87 -5.93 7.46
CA GLY A 527 -33.60 -4.92 8.22
C GLY A 527 -33.42 -5.05 9.73
N SER A 528 -33.07 -6.23 10.25
CA SER A 528 -32.70 -6.44 11.66
C SER A 528 -31.46 -5.65 12.10
N SER A 529 -30.54 -5.36 11.16
CA SER A 529 -29.37 -4.50 11.39
C SER A 529 -29.66 -3.01 11.28
N GLY A 530 -30.83 -2.63 10.72
CA GLY A 530 -31.18 -1.24 10.41
C GLY A 530 -30.56 -0.69 9.13
N LEU A 531 -29.87 -1.52 8.33
CA LEU A 531 -29.41 -1.19 6.99
C LEU A 531 -30.55 -1.35 5.97
N SER A 532 -30.51 -0.58 4.89
CA SER A 532 -31.41 -0.74 3.73
C SER A 532 -30.88 -1.73 2.69
N GLY A 533 -29.65 -2.21 2.87
CA GLY A 533 -28.98 -3.15 1.99
C GLY A 533 -27.59 -3.50 2.50
N ALA A 534 -27.03 -4.59 1.99
CA ALA A 534 -25.67 -5.05 2.32
C ALA A 534 -25.01 -5.72 1.12
N ARG A 535 -23.67 -5.66 1.07
CA ARG A 535 -22.83 -6.40 0.11
C ARG A 535 -21.80 -7.29 0.81
N TYR A 536 -21.47 -6.96 2.05
CA TYR A 536 -20.46 -7.65 2.83
C TYR A 536 -21.08 -8.21 4.11
N MET A 537 -20.68 -9.43 4.46
CA MET A 537 -21.08 -10.09 5.70
C MET A 537 -19.83 -10.55 6.45
N ARG A 538 -19.71 -10.12 7.71
CA ARG A 538 -18.71 -10.64 8.64
C ARG A 538 -19.38 -11.61 9.61
N ILE A 539 -18.84 -12.81 9.69
CA ILE A 539 -19.27 -13.88 10.60
C ILE A 539 -18.18 -14.07 11.64
N VAL A 540 -18.53 -13.92 12.91
CA VAL A 540 -17.63 -14.05 14.05
C VAL A 540 -18.06 -15.25 14.88
N ASP A 541 -17.14 -16.16 15.16
CA ASP A 541 -17.36 -17.32 16.03
C ASP A 541 -17.36 -16.88 17.50
N ASN A 542 -18.40 -17.27 18.24
CA ASN A 542 -18.57 -16.91 19.66
C ASN A 542 -17.88 -17.89 20.62
N THR A 543 -17.24 -18.95 20.10
CA THR A 543 -16.47 -19.88 20.92
C THR A 543 -15.17 -19.23 21.41
N ASN A 544 -14.84 -19.43 22.70
CA ASN A 544 -13.67 -18.79 23.31
C ASN A 544 -12.36 -19.39 22.74
N PRO A 545 -11.38 -18.58 22.31
CA PRO A 545 -10.11 -19.03 21.73
C PRO A 545 -9.21 -19.86 22.66
N SER A 546 -9.62 -20.13 23.90
CA SER A 546 -8.88 -20.98 24.84
C SER A 546 -8.93 -22.47 24.46
N HIS A 547 -8.09 -22.86 23.51
CA HIS A 547 -7.58 -24.22 23.26
C HIS A 547 -8.61 -25.36 23.18
N GLN A 548 -9.06 -25.71 21.96
CA GLN A 548 -8.84 -26.99 21.25
C GLN A 548 -9.37 -26.86 19.80
N VAL A 549 -8.64 -27.43 18.85
CA VAL A 549 -8.69 -27.23 17.39
C VAL A 549 -9.94 -27.86 16.72
N THR A 550 -10.96 -28.23 17.50
CA THR A 550 -12.12 -29.05 17.07
C THR A 550 -13.45 -28.48 17.53
N THR A 551 -13.51 -27.21 17.92
CA THR A 551 -14.75 -26.59 18.40
C THR A 551 -14.78 -25.17 17.87
N GLY A 552 -15.35 -24.99 16.68
CA GLY A 552 -15.51 -23.69 16.05
C GLY A 552 -16.35 -23.83 14.80
N TYR A 553 -17.16 -22.81 14.52
CA TYR A 553 -18.25 -22.89 13.54
C TYR A 553 -17.76 -23.37 12.17
N ASP A 554 -18.27 -24.52 11.72
CA ASP A 554 -17.90 -25.17 10.46
C ASP A 554 -18.76 -24.62 9.31
N LEU A 555 -18.39 -23.44 8.80
CA LEU A 555 -19.11 -22.75 7.72
C LEU A 555 -18.94 -23.50 6.38
N ASP A 556 -20.06 -23.89 5.76
CA ASP A 556 -20.11 -24.54 4.42
C ASP A 556 -20.39 -23.50 3.34
N ALA A 557 -21.41 -22.66 3.53
CA ALA A 557 -21.76 -21.63 2.55
C ALA A 557 -22.64 -20.53 3.17
N VAL A 558 -22.74 -19.41 2.45
CA VAL A 558 -23.81 -18.42 2.62
C VAL A 558 -24.57 -18.28 1.30
N ILE A 559 -25.86 -18.59 1.35
CA ILE A 559 -26.78 -18.53 0.21
C ILE A 559 -27.55 -17.21 0.28
N VAL A 560 -27.63 -16.50 -0.84
CA VAL A 560 -28.41 -15.27 -0.98
C VAL A 560 -29.80 -15.62 -1.47
N THR A 561 -30.79 -15.46 -0.60
CA THR A 561 -32.22 -15.65 -0.87
C THR A 561 -32.94 -14.35 -1.20
N GLY A 562 -32.34 -13.22 -0.83
CA GLY A 562 -32.84 -11.87 -1.10
C GLY A 562 -32.84 -11.51 -2.58
N ILE A 563 -33.52 -10.42 -2.90
CA ILE A 563 -33.47 -9.86 -4.25
C ILE A 563 -32.10 -9.19 -4.40
N ALA A 564 -31.25 -9.76 -5.26
CA ALA A 564 -30.10 -9.03 -5.77
C ALA A 564 -30.63 -7.77 -6.46
N ASP A 565 -30.36 -6.61 -5.90
CA ASP A 565 -30.69 -5.38 -6.60
C ASP A 565 -29.61 -5.19 -7.65
N THR A 566 -29.98 -5.50 -8.89
CA THR A 566 -29.17 -5.27 -10.08
C THR A 566 -29.69 -4.07 -10.86
N SER A 567 -30.58 -3.26 -10.28
CA SER A 567 -30.95 -1.99 -10.89
C SER A 567 -29.70 -1.13 -10.93
N ASP A 568 -29.29 -0.75 -12.12
CA ASP A 568 -28.12 0.07 -12.40
C ASP A 568 -28.60 0.95 -13.56
N ALA A 569 -29.08 2.14 -13.22
CA ALA A 569 -29.86 2.94 -14.16
C ALA A 569 -28.99 3.65 -15.21
N ASP A 570 -27.69 3.77 -14.98
CA ASP A 570 -26.73 4.32 -15.94
C ASP A 570 -25.77 3.29 -16.57
N ASN A 571 -25.81 2.03 -16.11
CA ASN A 571 -25.02 0.88 -16.55
C ASN A 571 -23.52 0.99 -16.28
N ASP A 572 -23.14 1.49 -15.11
CA ASP A 572 -21.75 1.57 -14.66
C ASP A 572 -21.26 0.31 -13.91
N GLY A 573 -22.18 -0.62 -13.61
CA GLY A 573 -21.92 -1.86 -12.89
C GLY A 573 -22.18 -1.77 -11.38
N VAL A 574 -22.68 -0.65 -10.87
CA VAL A 574 -23.01 -0.40 -9.47
C VAL A 574 -24.53 -0.42 -9.27
N PRO A 575 -25.05 -1.14 -8.27
CA PRO A 575 -26.48 -1.10 -7.97
C PRO A 575 -26.94 0.27 -7.47
N ALA A 576 -28.11 0.71 -7.91
CA ALA A 576 -28.79 1.97 -7.61
C ALA A 576 -28.81 2.40 -6.14
N TRP A 577 -28.82 1.44 -5.21
CA TRP A 577 -28.83 1.74 -3.78
C TRP A 577 -27.43 1.93 -3.18
N LEU A 578 -26.40 1.37 -3.84
CA LEU A 578 -24.99 1.50 -3.52
C LEU A 578 -24.33 2.64 -4.32
N ASP A 579 -24.99 3.06 -5.39
CA ASP A 579 -24.63 4.19 -6.22
C ASP A 579 -25.05 5.52 -5.55
N CYS A 580 -24.09 6.43 -5.39
CA CYS A 580 -24.32 7.76 -4.86
C CYS A 580 -25.00 8.70 -5.87
N ASP A 581 -25.01 8.37 -7.17
CA ASP A 581 -25.80 8.98 -8.23
C ASP A 581 -26.08 8.03 -9.41
N ASP A 582 -27.10 7.18 -9.26
CA ASP A 582 -27.64 6.20 -10.22
C ASP A 582 -28.18 6.78 -11.56
N ASN A 583 -27.73 7.97 -11.97
CA ASN A 583 -27.99 8.52 -13.29
C ASN A 583 -26.70 9.03 -13.99
N ASP A 584 -25.54 8.89 -13.36
CA ASP A 584 -24.24 9.30 -13.89
C ASP A 584 -23.24 8.13 -13.80
N PRO A 585 -22.89 7.47 -14.93
CA PRO A 585 -22.07 6.26 -14.92
C PRO A 585 -20.58 6.50 -14.59
N LYS A 586 -20.27 7.68 -14.06
CA LYS A 586 -18.98 8.08 -13.51
C LYS A 586 -19.03 8.20 -12.00
N ARG A 587 -20.18 7.92 -11.39
CA ARG A 587 -20.44 8.07 -9.98
C ARG A 587 -21.06 6.79 -9.52
N GLY A 588 -20.30 6.00 -8.78
CA GLY A 588 -20.69 4.65 -8.44
C GLY A 588 -19.59 4.01 -7.61
N PHE A 589 -19.99 3.19 -6.64
CA PHE A 589 -19.06 2.58 -5.70
C PHE A 589 -17.88 1.85 -6.38
N GLY A 590 -16.67 2.33 -6.14
CA GLY A 590 -15.42 1.76 -6.67
C GLY A 590 -15.05 2.18 -8.10
N LEU A 591 -15.76 3.14 -8.69
CA LEU A 591 -15.34 3.80 -9.92
C LEU A 591 -14.11 4.71 -9.70
N PRO A 592 -13.40 5.15 -10.75
CA PRO A 592 -12.27 6.06 -10.59
C PRO A 592 -12.71 7.50 -10.26
N GLU A 593 -12.13 8.08 -9.20
CA GLU A 593 -12.24 9.51 -8.87
C GLU A 593 -11.82 10.45 -10.02
N LEU A 594 -12.65 11.45 -10.29
CA LEU A 594 -12.38 12.56 -11.22
C LEU A 594 -12.11 13.83 -10.41
N CYS A 595 -11.62 14.89 -11.07
CA CYS A 595 -11.44 16.19 -10.44
C CYS A 595 -12.55 17.12 -10.94
N ASP A 596 -13.77 16.94 -10.45
CA ASP A 596 -14.95 17.67 -10.90
C ASP A 596 -15.84 18.21 -9.77
N GLY A 597 -15.38 18.09 -8.53
CA GLY A 597 -16.01 18.52 -7.29
C GLY A 597 -17.03 17.52 -6.79
N ILE A 598 -16.96 16.26 -7.21
CA ILE A 598 -17.97 15.24 -6.98
C ILE A 598 -17.31 13.95 -6.45
N ASP A 599 -17.98 13.29 -5.51
CA ASP A 599 -17.66 11.93 -5.06
C ASP A 599 -18.07 10.95 -6.16
N ASN A 600 -17.09 10.45 -6.91
CA ASN A 600 -17.27 9.55 -8.06
C ASN A 600 -17.21 8.08 -7.65
N ASP A 601 -16.55 7.74 -6.54
CA ASP A 601 -16.37 6.36 -6.07
C ASP A 601 -17.22 6.02 -4.83
N CYS A 602 -18.04 6.96 -4.40
CA CYS A 602 -19.02 6.88 -3.32
C CYS A 602 -18.43 6.50 -1.96
N ASP A 603 -17.16 6.85 -1.71
CA ASP A 603 -16.46 6.64 -0.45
C ASP A 603 -16.65 7.78 0.58
N ALA A 604 -17.44 8.80 0.21
CA ALA A 604 -17.74 10.03 0.95
C ALA A 604 -16.58 11.03 1.05
N LEU A 605 -15.52 10.84 0.29
CA LEU A 605 -14.54 11.86 -0.04
C LEU A 605 -14.94 12.51 -1.38
N THR A 606 -14.25 13.56 -1.80
CA THR A 606 -14.59 14.27 -3.04
C THR A 606 -13.31 14.66 -3.74
N ASP A 607 -13.19 14.26 -5.00
CA ASP A 607 -12.04 14.51 -5.85
C ASP A 607 -10.73 14.08 -5.18
N GLU A 608 -10.64 12.90 -4.59
CA GLU A 608 -9.41 12.41 -3.96
C GLU A 608 -8.65 11.50 -4.92
N PRO A 609 -7.97 12.00 -5.98
CA PRO A 609 -6.65 12.65 -5.97
C PRO A 609 -6.23 14.07 -5.57
N PHE A 610 -7.18 14.97 -5.65
CA PHE A 610 -6.94 16.32 -6.12
C PHE A 610 -6.91 17.30 -4.94
N PHE A 611 -5.97 18.26 -4.98
CA PHE A 611 -5.70 19.11 -3.82
C PHE A 611 -6.75 20.20 -3.68
N VAL A 612 -7.27 20.42 -2.47
CA VAL A 612 -8.13 21.58 -2.17
C VAL A 612 -7.27 22.80 -1.83
N GLN A 613 -7.34 23.86 -2.64
CA GLN A 613 -6.64 25.12 -2.38
C GLN A 613 -7.26 25.88 -1.18
N ALA A 614 -6.50 26.82 -0.60
CA ALA A 614 -6.93 27.72 0.48
C ALA A 614 -7.99 28.73 -0.03
N GLY A 615 -9.18 28.23 -0.32
CA GLY A 615 -10.29 28.93 -0.96
C GLY A 615 -11.48 28.02 -1.27
N GLY A 616 -11.30 26.69 -1.26
CA GLY A 616 -12.33 25.71 -1.55
C GLY A 616 -12.43 25.31 -3.04
N SER A 617 -11.49 25.75 -3.89
CA SER A 617 -11.33 25.26 -5.26
C SER A 617 -10.42 24.02 -5.28
N PHE A 618 -10.79 23.03 -6.08
CA PHE A 618 -9.97 21.84 -6.35
C PHE A 618 -8.92 22.17 -7.41
N ASP A 619 -7.71 21.69 -7.19
CA ASP A 619 -6.56 21.90 -8.06
C ASP A 619 -6.26 20.61 -8.82
N CYS A 620 -6.84 20.53 -10.01
CA CYS A 620 -6.83 19.36 -10.87
C CYS A 620 -5.49 19.15 -11.59
N ASP A 621 -4.57 20.10 -11.50
CA ASP A 621 -3.24 20.04 -12.10
C ASP A 621 -2.10 20.46 -11.17
N PHE A 622 -2.35 20.61 -9.86
CA PHE A 622 -1.36 20.87 -8.79
C PHE A 622 -0.12 19.99 -8.88
N LEU A 623 -0.35 18.75 -9.30
CA LEU A 623 0.69 17.76 -9.47
C LEU A 623 1.50 18.04 -10.73
N ILE A 624 0.87 18.46 -11.82
CA ILE A 624 1.52 18.75 -13.11
C ILE A 624 2.45 19.98 -13.01
N ASP A 625 2.11 20.98 -12.22
CA ASP A 625 2.84 22.25 -12.14
C ASP A 625 3.74 22.41 -10.90
N GLY A 626 3.57 21.55 -9.89
CA GLY A 626 4.33 21.60 -8.63
C GLY A 626 3.86 22.68 -7.66
N GLY A 627 2.59 23.10 -7.73
CA GLY A 627 1.95 24.09 -6.87
C GLY A 627 2.28 25.54 -7.23
N ILE A 628 2.31 25.88 -8.52
CA ILE A 628 2.51 27.24 -9.04
C ILE A 628 1.16 27.78 -9.53
N PRO A 629 0.38 28.50 -8.70
CA PRO A 629 -0.96 28.95 -9.09
C PRO A 629 -0.98 29.61 -10.47
N ASP A 630 -1.74 29.01 -11.36
CA ASP A 630 -1.82 29.26 -12.80
C ASP A 630 -3.12 30.04 -13.10
N ALA A 631 -3.23 30.66 -14.27
CA ALA A 631 -4.41 31.47 -14.63
C ALA A 631 -5.65 30.64 -14.99
N SER A 632 -5.52 29.31 -15.13
CA SER A 632 -6.58 28.35 -15.39
C SER A 632 -7.27 27.87 -14.11
N ASP A 633 -6.65 28.05 -12.93
CA ASP A 633 -7.22 27.83 -11.60
C ASP A 633 -8.40 28.76 -11.27
N ALA A 634 -8.71 29.70 -12.16
CA ALA A 634 -9.69 30.76 -11.95
C ALA A 634 -10.92 30.67 -12.86
N ASP A 635 -11.09 29.62 -13.65
CA ASP A 635 -12.25 29.52 -14.56
C ASP A 635 -13.03 28.21 -14.40
N SER A 636 -13.87 28.18 -13.38
CA SER A 636 -15.03 27.29 -13.32
C SER A 636 -16.32 28.11 -13.40
N ASP A 637 -16.49 28.89 -14.47
CA ASP A 637 -17.84 29.31 -14.86
C ASP A 637 -17.94 29.57 -16.37
N THR A 638 -18.38 28.56 -17.12
CA THR A 638 -19.57 28.67 -18.00
C THR A 638 -19.80 27.41 -18.82
N GLY A 639 -21.01 26.84 -18.68
CA GLY A 639 -21.57 25.85 -19.59
C GLY A 639 -21.77 26.37 -21.02
N PRO A 640 -22.32 25.54 -21.92
CA PRO A 640 -22.24 25.78 -23.35
C PRO A 640 -23.29 26.82 -23.77
N ASP A 641 -22.85 27.94 -24.33
CA ASP A 641 -23.74 28.77 -25.14
C ASP A 641 -23.16 28.97 -26.54
N SER A 642 -23.92 28.46 -27.49
CA SER A 642 -23.89 28.83 -28.90
C SER A 642 -24.01 30.34 -29.03
N ASP A 643 -23.14 30.98 -29.80
CA ASP A 643 -23.58 31.62 -31.04
C ASP A 643 -22.43 32.25 -31.84
N VAL A 644 -22.54 32.01 -33.14
CA VAL A 644 -21.85 32.69 -34.22
C VAL A 644 -22.40 34.11 -34.34
N ASP A 645 -21.58 35.15 -34.22
CA ASP A 645 -21.57 36.20 -35.26
C ASP A 645 -20.29 37.05 -35.29
N SER A 646 -19.93 37.33 -36.53
CA SER A 646 -19.01 38.33 -37.03
C SER A 646 -19.41 39.76 -36.66
N SER A 647 -18.42 40.63 -36.40
CA SER A 647 -18.17 41.85 -37.19
C SER A 647 -17.28 42.86 -36.46
N THR A 648 -16.52 43.57 -37.29
CA THR A 648 -15.67 44.75 -37.08
C THR A 648 -16.34 45.90 -36.34
N ASP A 649 -15.62 46.61 -35.46
CA ASP A 649 -15.05 47.94 -35.77
C ASP A 649 -14.29 48.57 -34.59
N ALA A 650 -13.49 49.58 -34.95
CA ALA A 650 -12.48 50.26 -34.15
C ALA A 650 -12.98 51.32 -33.15
N SER A 651 -12.04 51.73 -32.28
CA SER A 651 -11.70 53.11 -31.87
C SER A 651 -11.97 53.55 -30.41
N SER A 652 -10.86 53.99 -29.79
CA SER A 652 -10.65 55.22 -28.99
C SER A 652 -11.66 55.65 -27.92
N ASP A 653 -11.21 55.78 -26.67
CA ASP A 653 -10.73 57.07 -26.09
C ASP A 653 -10.70 57.04 -24.54
N ALA A 654 -9.91 57.97 -24.02
CA ALA A 654 -9.53 58.17 -22.65
C ALA A 654 -10.49 59.04 -21.81
N ASP A 655 -10.11 59.16 -20.53
CA ASP A 655 -10.27 60.30 -19.62
C ASP A 655 -11.44 60.37 -18.59
N ALA A 656 -10.97 60.42 -17.32
CA ALA A 656 -11.20 61.49 -16.34
C ALA A 656 -12.37 61.43 -15.32
N ASP A 657 -11.95 61.23 -14.06
CA ASP A 657 -12.06 62.13 -12.90
C ASP A 657 -13.44 62.39 -12.24
N ALA A 658 -13.53 62.12 -10.93
CA ALA A 658 -14.18 63.00 -9.94
C ALA A 658 -13.98 62.54 -8.48
N THR A 659 -13.06 63.23 -7.82
CA THR A 659 -12.96 63.67 -6.41
C THR A 659 -14.11 63.48 -5.38
N ASN A 660 -13.65 63.12 -4.16
CA ASN A 660 -13.94 63.70 -2.83
C ASN A 660 -14.96 63.06 -1.84
N PRO A 661 -14.74 63.27 -0.50
CA PRO A 661 -15.03 62.31 0.56
C PRO A 661 -16.13 62.77 1.54
N GLY A 662 -16.67 61.83 2.33
CA GLY A 662 -17.67 62.09 3.37
C GLY A 662 -17.37 61.30 4.65
N GLU A 663 -17.13 62.06 5.72
CA GLU A 663 -16.85 61.67 7.10
C GLU A 663 -18.15 61.45 7.91
N LYS A 664 -18.03 60.73 9.05
CA LYS A 664 -18.97 60.53 10.19
C LYS A 664 -19.88 59.29 10.09
N ASP A 665 -20.12 58.48 11.13
CA ASP A 665 -20.06 58.67 12.58
C ASP A 665 -19.64 57.37 13.30
N GLY A 666 -19.01 57.52 14.46
CA GLY A 666 -18.58 56.41 15.32
C GLY A 666 -19.61 55.97 16.36
N CYS A 667 -19.40 54.77 16.89
CA CYS A 667 -19.76 54.42 18.26
C CYS A 667 -18.61 53.62 18.89
N LYS A 668 -18.21 54.06 20.09
CA LYS A 668 -17.16 53.51 20.95
C LYS A 668 -17.78 52.87 22.20
N CYS A 669 -16.91 52.14 22.92
CA CYS A 669 -16.88 51.88 24.37
C CYS A 669 -17.61 50.60 24.83
N SER A 670 -17.10 49.78 25.77
CA SER A 670 -15.92 49.90 26.63
C SER A 670 -15.62 48.57 27.35
N ALA A 671 -14.37 48.42 27.79
CA ALA A 671 -13.91 47.42 28.75
C ALA A 671 -13.90 47.97 30.20
N GLY A 672 -13.89 47.05 31.18
CA GLY A 672 -13.59 47.26 32.61
C GLY A 672 -14.49 46.41 33.51
N GLN A 673 -14.08 45.80 34.63
CA GLN A 673 -12.83 45.76 35.38
C GLN A 673 -12.98 44.70 36.52
N THR A 674 -11.83 44.20 37.03
CA THR A 674 -11.52 43.86 38.45
C THR A 674 -12.06 42.61 39.18
N GLY A 675 -11.14 41.94 39.91
CA GLY A 675 -11.40 41.26 41.20
C GLY A 675 -10.94 39.78 41.28
N THR A 676 -9.67 39.44 41.56
CA THR A 676 -9.01 39.20 42.88
C THR A 676 -9.20 37.83 43.56
N SER A 677 -8.04 37.29 44.00
CA SER A 677 -7.75 36.31 45.08
C SER A 677 -8.07 34.82 44.87
N ASN A 678 -7.35 33.81 45.39
CA ASN A 678 -5.98 33.47 45.82
C ASN A 678 -6.08 31.99 46.36
N PRO A 679 -5.06 31.30 46.91
CA PRO A 679 -4.75 29.90 46.58
C PRO A 679 -4.75 28.95 47.80
N SER A 680 -4.36 27.67 47.64
CA SER A 680 -3.85 26.76 48.70
C SER A 680 -3.15 25.54 48.03
N LEU A 681 -1.82 25.38 48.05
CA LEU A 681 -0.90 24.85 49.10
C LEU A 681 -1.15 23.37 49.47
N ILE A 682 -0.31 22.44 48.93
CA ILE A 682 0.86 21.76 49.55
C ILE A 682 0.51 20.73 50.65
N PHE A 683 0.91 19.46 50.47
CA PHE A 683 1.85 18.75 51.38
C PHE A 683 2.46 17.46 50.76
N LEU A 684 3.79 17.40 50.85
CA LEU A 684 4.69 16.26 50.66
C LEU A 684 4.56 15.24 51.81
N PHE A 685 4.89 13.96 51.60
CA PHE A 685 6.04 13.29 52.27
C PHE A 685 6.34 11.88 51.73
N LEU A 686 7.65 11.61 51.66
CA LEU A 686 8.35 10.35 51.34
C LEU A 686 8.04 9.18 52.30
N GLY A 687 8.23 7.96 51.80
CA GLY A 687 8.52 6.77 52.61
C GLY A 687 9.24 5.68 51.81
N LEU A 688 10.53 5.48 52.06
CA LEU A 688 11.41 4.44 51.50
C LEU A 688 11.68 3.38 52.59
N ALA A 689 11.61 2.08 52.29
CA ALA A 689 12.60 1.04 52.63
C ALA A 689 12.07 -0.42 52.70
N ILE A 690 12.67 -1.27 51.84
CA ILE A 690 13.33 -2.57 52.12
C ILE A 690 12.55 -3.72 52.80
N PHE A 691 12.44 -4.88 52.12
CA PHE A 691 12.80 -6.20 52.69
C PHE A 691 13.23 -7.22 51.60
N LEU A 692 14.02 -8.17 52.05
CA LEU A 692 14.98 -9.04 51.34
C LEU A 692 14.42 -10.37 50.79
N ARG A 693 15.14 -10.88 49.76
CA ARG A 693 15.53 -12.29 49.48
C ARG A 693 14.52 -13.44 49.66
N SER A 694 14.35 -14.22 48.59
CA SER A 694 14.76 -15.65 48.55
C SER A 694 14.70 -16.27 47.15
N ARG A 695 15.84 -16.78 46.65
CA ARG A 695 15.92 -17.90 45.69
C ARG A 695 15.68 -19.22 46.45
N PRO A 696 15.19 -20.26 45.77
CA PRO A 696 16.03 -21.45 45.51
C PRO A 696 15.80 -22.01 44.08
N ALA A 697 16.85 -22.30 43.31
CA ALA A 697 17.68 -23.51 43.27
C ALA A 697 17.17 -24.62 42.33
N SER A 698 18.06 -24.95 41.40
CA SER A 698 18.07 -26.03 40.41
C SER A 698 17.61 -27.41 40.88
N LYS A 699 16.98 -28.16 39.97
CA LYS A 699 17.22 -29.61 39.80
C LYS A 699 17.19 -29.97 38.31
N GLY A 700 18.34 -30.43 37.81
CA GLY A 700 18.41 -31.22 36.59
C GLY A 700 18.13 -32.71 36.85
N ARG A 701 17.73 -33.39 35.78
CA ARG A 701 17.78 -34.83 35.48
C ARG A 701 16.91 -35.01 34.22
N LYS A 702 17.27 -35.73 33.18
CA LYS A 702 18.43 -36.58 32.90
C LYS A 702 18.43 -36.84 31.40
#